data_AF-A0A074VCC4-F1
#
_entry.id   AF-A0A074VCC4-F1
#
_cell.length_a   1.000
_cell.length_b   1.000
_cell.length_c   1.000
_cell.angle_alpha   90.00
_cell.angle_beta   90.00
_cell.angle_gamma   90.00
#
_symmetry.space_group_name_H-M   'P 1'
#
loop_
_entity.id
_entity.type
_entity.pdbx_description
1 polymer ?
#
loop_
_entity_poly.entity_id
_entity_poly.type
_entity_poly.pdbx_seq_one_letter_code
_entity_poly.pdbx_strand_id
1 'polypeptide(L)'
;LSSGSTDAVNGDQLYNLSTSLINSLSTVTAGNNTSLSTTNSNVSTLSSSLSSAVNNISNLQRDALQWNGNAYDASHGSGAAQKITNVAAGQLADGSTDAVNAGQLYSISSSIISSVSSSVDQVVTESRTTIETMNKDIKAAQDDIKTAQDDIKTSKRLIDELQKNSVHFDDGTTAFSNQLTREASNERTISGVADGRVDATSNQAVNGRQLYSLSTSTSTSLSSLQDQLHLASGTIPAGISTTLSSLQLNALQWNGSAYDASHGSGTAQKITNVASGDTGQNSTEAVNGGQLWQLKNEWKQDLQSLSSSVDTKLAQNSGGGNASAINEATEKANQAISDTQKLSASTADALSAVAASLGGNASYNPLTRAGTGGFTAPSYTTSNADGTAVTANNVGDAINNLYNGGSKYAKVNSPQAVASASGSDAIAVGGAAAASGKAAVAIGSQAAASAENGVAIGNHASVTQNGGIALGANSVANTAAGINGYIPVSATAQQARAIQATTSTQAAVSVGDAANGVYRQITGVAAGTADTDAVNVAQLKGVNARMENINRYVNDVNDRVHRVERRAYSGTALAMALSGAYLPQLNAGEQTVGVGMGSYHGYAAVGINYKATNNTGKFSWGAGVSTTGRETGFNAGIGYKW
;
A
#
# COMPACT_ATOMS: atom_id res chain seq x y z
N LEU A 1 40.82 -39.48 112.06
CA LEU A 1 40.80 -40.84 112.64
C LEU A 1 41.33 -41.81 111.58
N SER A 2 42.37 -42.59 111.91
CA SER A 2 42.81 -43.72 111.07
C SER A 2 42.03 -44.97 111.46
N SER A 3 41.93 -45.96 110.55
CA SER A 3 41.13 -47.18 110.75
C SER A 3 41.59 -48.09 111.90
N GLY A 4 42.73 -47.79 112.53
CA GLY A 4 43.28 -48.52 113.69
C GLY A 4 43.46 -47.67 114.95
N SER A 5 42.91 -46.46 115.01
CA SER A 5 42.98 -45.63 116.22
C SER A 5 42.07 -46.21 117.30
N THR A 6 42.62 -46.40 118.50
CA THR A 6 41.87 -46.75 119.72
C THR A 6 41.53 -45.51 120.56
N ASP A 7 41.80 -44.31 120.04
CA ASP A 7 41.55 -43.05 120.76
C ASP A 7 40.04 -42.88 120.98
N ALA A 8 39.65 -42.61 122.22
CA ALA A 8 38.24 -42.41 122.55
C ALA A 8 37.71 -41.13 121.90
N VAL A 9 36.66 -41.26 121.08
CA VAL A 9 35.96 -40.13 120.46
C VAL A 9 35.03 -39.51 121.51
N ASN A 10 35.12 -38.21 121.74
CA ASN A 10 34.28 -37.53 122.72
C ASN A 10 32.94 -37.05 122.13
N GLY A 11 32.00 -36.65 122.99
CA GLY A 11 30.66 -36.20 122.60
C GLY A 11 30.68 -35.06 121.59
N ASP A 12 31.58 -34.09 121.76
CA ASP A 12 31.72 -32.94 120.85
C ASP A 12 32.20 -33.37 119.46
N GLN A 13 33.14 -34.29 119.36
CA GLN A 13 33.63 -34.84 118.09
C GLN A 13 32.52 -35.60 117.34
N LEU A 14 31.72 -36.41 118.05
CA LEU A 14 30.59 -37.13 117.45
C LEU A 14 29.46 -36.17 117.05
N TYR A 15 29.16 -35.16 117.87
CA TYR A 15 28.16 -34.14 117.57
C TYR A 15 28.56 -33.28 116.35
N ASN A 16 29.83 -32.88 116.26
CA ASN A 16 30.36 -32.14 115.11
C ASN A 16 30.30 -32.97 113.82
N LEU A 17 30.66 -34.27 113.88
CA LEU A 17 30.53 -35.17 112.73
C LEU A 17 29.06 -35.34 112.30
N SER A 18 28.16 -35.59 113.26
CA SER A 18 26.73 -35.74 113.00
C SER A 18 26.12 -34.48 112.38
N THR A 19 26.44 -33.31 112.95
CA THR A 19 26.00 -32.00 112.43
C THR A 19 26.54 -31.74 111.03
N SER A 20 27.81 -32.04 110.77
CA SER A 20 28.41 -31.90 109.44
C SER A 20 27.78 -32.84 108.40
N LEU A 21 27.45 -34.08 108.80
CA LEU A 21 26.77 -35.05 107.94
C LEU A 21 25.32 -34.63 107.63
N ILE A 22 24.55 -34.18 108.64
CA ILE A 22 23.19 -33.67 108.45
C ILE A 22 23.21 -32.45 107.53
N ASN A 23 24.15 -31.52 107.73
CA ASN A 23 24.29 -30.35 106.88
C ASN A 23 24.63 -30.76 105.44
N SER A 24 25.58 -31.69 105.24
CA SER A 24 25.94 -32.20 103.90
C SER A 24 24.76 -32.89 103.22
N LEU A 25 24.03 -33.76 103.93
CA LEU A 25 22.86 -34.46 103.40
C LEU A 25 21.71 -33.49 103.08
N SER A 26 21.50 -32.49 103.93
CA SER A 26 20.53 -31.41 103.70
C SER A 26 20.90 -30.60 102.45
N THR A 27 22.17 -30.20 102.29
CA THR A 27 22.67 -29.51 101.09
C THR A 27 22.47 -30.35 99.83
N VAL A 28 22.81 -31.65 99.85
CA VAL A 28 22.61 -32.55 98.70
C VAL A 28 21.13 -32.71 98.37
N THR A 29 20.27 -32.88 99.38
CA THR A 29 18.82 -33.05 99.18
C THR A 29 18.20 -31.77 98.60
N ALA A 30 18.56 -30.61 99.13
CA ALA A 30 18.13 -29.31 98.60
C ALA A 30 18.63 -29.10 97.16
N GLY A 31 19.88 -29.48 96.87
CA GLY A 31 20.44 -29.47 95.51
C GLY A 31 19.66 -30.35 94.54
N ASN A 32 19.41 -31.61 94.91
CA ASN A 32 18.64 -32.56 94.10
C ASN A 32 17.21 -32.08 93.85
N ASN A 33 16.53 -31.55 94.88
CA ASN A 33 15.18 -30.99 94.73
C ASN A 33 15.17 -29.79 93.78
N THR A 34 16.20 -28.94 93.84
CA THR A 34 16.37 -27.80 92.91
C THR A 34 16.59 -28.28 91.48
N SER A 35 17.46 -29.27 91.26
CA SER A 35 17.71 -29.87 89.93
C SER A 35 16.46 -30.57 89.36
N LEU A 36 15.71 -31.30 90.19
CA LEU A 36 14.47 -31.95 89.77
C LEU A 36 13.39 -30.93 89.43
N SER A 37 13.22 -29.88 90.24
CA SER A 37 12.30 -28.77 89.96
C SER A 37 12.64 -28.06 88.65
N THR A 38 13.94 -27.79 88.41
CA THR A 38 14.44 -27.23 87.15
C THR A 38 14.12 -28.17 85.97
N THR A 39 14.37 -29.46 86.11
CA THR A 39 14.07 -30.46 85.07
C THR A 39 12.57 -30.51 84.77
N ASN A 40 11.71 -30.51 85.78
CA ASN A 40 10.26 -30.54 85.61
C ASN A 40 9.73 -29.28 84.94
N SER A 41 10.33 -28.12 85.28
CA SER A 41 10.04 -26.84 84.62
C SER A 41 10.48 -26.86 83.14
N ASN A 42 11.65 -27.41 82.85
CA ASN A 42 12.13 -27.58 81.47
C ASN A 42 11.24 -28.51 80.65
N VAL A 43 10.81 -29.65 81.22
CA VAL A 43 9.89 -30.60 80.58
C VAL A 43 8.53 -29.95 80.30
N SER A 44 7.98 -29.21 81.27
CA SER A 44 6.72 -28.47 81.09
C SER A 44 6.84 -27.41 79.99
N THR A 45 7.97 -26.71 79.93
CA THR A 45 8.27 -25.72 78.88
C THR A 45 8.39 -26.37 77.50
N LEU A 46 9.07 -27.51 77.40
CA LEU A 46 9.18 -28.30 76.17
C LEU A 46 7.80 -28.80 75.70
N SER A 47 6.96 -29.30 76.60
CA SER A 47 5.61 -29.78 76.27
C SER A 47 4.75 -28.66 75.68
N SER A 48 4.77 -27.47 76.28
CA SER A 48 4.04 -26.30 75.79
C SER A 48 4.57 -25.81 74.43
N SER A 49 5.90 -25.84 74.26
CA SER A 49 6.55 -25.46 73.00
C SER A 49 6.22 -26.44 71.88
N LEU A 50 6.23 -27.75 72.16
CA LEU A 50 5.86 -28.79 71.21
C LEU A 50 4.38 -28.69 70.80
N SER A 51 3.49 -28.43 71.75
CA SER A 51 2.06 -28.23 71.47
C SER A 51 1.83 -27.04 70.53
N SER A 52 2.57 -25.94 70.76
CA SER A 52 2.54 -24.77 69.87
C SER A 52 3.05 -25.12 68.48
N ALA A 53 4.15 -25.88 68.38
CA ALA A 53 4.69 -26.33 67.10
C ALA A 53 3.70 -27.22 66.32
N VAL A 54 3.03 -28.17 67.00
CA VAL A 54 2.02 -29.05 66.38
C VAL A 54 0.82 -28.25 65.85
N ASN A 55 0.35 -27.26 66.63
CA ASN A 55 -0.72 -26.37 66.19
C ASN A 55 -0.30 -25.53 64.98
N ASN A 56 0.92 -25.00 64.98
CA ASN A 56 1.46 -24.25 63.85
C ASN A 56 1.56 -25.12 62.58
N ILE A 57 2.00 -26.37 62.70
CA ILE A 57 2.05 -27.32 61.57
C ILE A 57 0.64 -27.60 61.03
N SER A 58 -0.34 -27.80 61.91
CA SER A 58 -1.73 -28.05 61.52
C SER A 58 -2.35 -26.86 60.76
N ASN A 59 -2.04 -25.63 61.21
CA ASN A 59 -2.45 -24.41 60.50
C ASN A 59 -1.76 -24.28 59.14
N LEU A 60 -0.44 -24.51 59.08
CA LEU A 60 0.30 -24.49 57.81
C LEU A 60 -0.22 -25.52 56.81
N GLN A 61 -0.60 -26.72 57.26
CA GLN A 61 -1.22 -27.70 56.39
C GLN A 61 -2.52 -27.15 55.79
N ARG A 62 -3.40 -26.56 56.58
CA ARG A 62 -4.66 -25.98 56.06
C ARG A 62 -4.44 -24.83 55.09
N ASP A 63 -3.45 -23.98 55.36
CA ASP A 63 -3.28 -22.71 54.65
C ASP A 63 -2.38 -22.83 53.41
N ALA A 64 -1.57 -23.88 53.29
CA ALA A 64 -0.72 -24.16 52.13
C ALA A 64 -1.48 -24.80 50.96
N LEU A 65 -0.98 -24.60 49.74
CA LEU A 65 -1.40 -25.39 48.56
C LEU A 65 -0.92 -26.84 48.73
N GLN A 66 -1.85 -27.78 48.86
CA GLN A 66 -1.53 -29.19 49.09
C GLN A 66 -1.66 -30.02 47.81
N TRP A 67 -0.81 -31.03 47.64
CA TRP A 67 -0.98 -31.99 46.56
C TRP A 67 -2.19 -32.89 46.82
N ASN A 68 -3.14 -32.95 45.89
CA ASN A 68 -4.37 -33.73 45.96
C ASN A 68 -4.54 -34.58 44.69
N GLY A 69 -3.94 -35.77 44.70
CA GLY A 69 -4.03 -36.77 43.61
C GLY A 69 -3.22 -36.38 42.37
N ASN A 70 -3.73 -35.44 41.58
CA ASN A 70 -3.14 -35.01 40.30
C ASN A 70 -2.95 -33.49 40.17
N ALA A 71 -3.33 -32.69 41.17
CA ALA A 71 -3.17 -31.24 41.15
C ALA A 71 -2.94 -30.67 42.56
N TYR A 72 -2.46 -29.43 42.64
CA TYR A 72 -2.46 -28.67 43.89
C TYR A 72 -3.88 -28.17 44.20
N ASP A 73 -4.33 -28.43 45.43
CA ASP A 73 -5.63 -28.03 45.96
C ASP A 73 -5.53 -26.66 46.64
N ALA A 74 -6.30 -25.70 46.12
CA ALA A 74 -6.39 -24.34 46.63
C ALA A 74 -7.63 -24.10 47.50
N SER A 75 -8.29 -25.14 48.01
CA SER A 75 -9.54 -25.02 48.77
C SER A 75 -9.35 -24.60 50.23
N HIS A 76 -8.11 -24.55 50.73
CA HIS A 76 -7.78 -24.09 52.09
C HIS A 76 -8.55 -24.88 53.20
N GLY A 77 -8.77 -26.18 52.96
CA GLY A 77 -9.53 -27.07 53.84
C GLY A 77 -11.05 -26.84 53.86
N SER A 78 -11.57 -25.91 53.06
CA SER A 78 -13.01 -25.60 52.99
C SER A 78 -13.78 -26.45 51.98
N GLY A 79 -13.08 -27.13 51.05
CA GLY A 79 -13.68 -27.83 49.92
C GLY A 79 -14.22 -26.92 48.80
N ALA A 80 -14.22 -25.60 49.00
CA ALA A 80 -14.56 -24.61 47.97
C ALA A 80 -13.29 -23.99 47.36
N ALA A 81 -13.28 -23.80 46.04
CA ALA A 81 -12.17 -23.16 45.34
C ALA A 81 -11.93 -21.73 45.86
N GLN A 82 -10.67 -21.39 46.14
CA GLN A 82 -10.25 -20.05 46.56
C GLN A 82 -9.48 -19.33 45.45
N LYS A 83 -9.36 -18.00 45.57
CA LYS A 83 -8.56 -17.18 44.65
C LYS A 83 -7.08 -17.31 44.99
N ILE A 84 -6.26 -17.53 43.98
CA ILE A 84 -4.80 -17.37 44.06
C ILE A 84 -4.47 -15.97 43.53
N THR A 85 -4.05 -15.07 44.41
CA THR A 85 -3.65 -13.70 44.06
C THR A 85 -2.13 -13.58 43.97
N ASN A 86 -1.62 -12.47 43.41
CA ASN A 86 -0.18 -12.25 43.19
C ASN A 86 0.50 -13.27 42.26
N VAL A 87 -0.26 -13.87 41.34
CA VAL A 87 0.30 -14.68 40.25
C VAL A 87 0.94 -13.75 39.22
N ALA A 88 2.26 -13.85 39.06
CA ALA A 88 3.00 -13.15 38.02
C ALA A 88 2.45 -13.51 36.63
N ALA A 89 2.62 -12.64 35.63
CA ALA A 89 2.22 -12.95 34.27
C ALA A 89 3.05 -14.12 33.74
N GLY A 90 2.38 -15.22 33.36
CA GLY A 90 3.04 -16.40 32.81
C GLY A 90 3.55 -16.17 31.39
N GLN A 91 4.51 -16.96 30.93
CA GLN A 91 4.96 -16.87 29.53
C GLN A 91 3.88 -17.38 28.57
N LEU A 92 3.48 -16.55 27.60
CA LEU A 92 2.54 -16.93 26.52
C LEU A 92 3.33 -17.51 25.33
N ALA A 93 3.81 -18.74 25.47
CA ALA A 93 4.53 -19.46 24.43
C ALA A 93 3.98 -20.89 24.26
N ASP A 94 4.20 -21.49 23.10
CA ASP A 94 3.80 -22.88 22.84
C ASP A 94 4.50 -23.84 23.81
N GLY A 95 3.72 -24.76 24.38
CA GLY A 95 4.19 -25.68 25.43
C GLY A 95 4.46 -25.05 26.81
N SER A 96 4.11 -23.78 27.04
CA SER A 96 4.28 -23.14 28.36
C SER A 96 3.47 -23.85 29.46
N THR A 97 4.10 -24.02 30.62
CA THR A 97 3.49 -24.59 31.83
C THR A 97 3.18 -23.54 32.90
N ASP A 98 3.36 -22.26 32.57
CA ASP A 98 3.12 -21.16 33.50
C ASP A 98 1.63 -20.93 33.71
N ALA A 99 1.25 -20.54 34.94
CA ALA A 99 -0.11 -20.09 35.21
C ALA A 99 -0.37 -18.72 34.57
N VAL A 100 -1.40 -18.63 33.73
CA VAL A 100 -1.85 -17.34 33.17
C VAL A 100 -2.72 -16.60 34.18
N ASN A 101 -2.49 -15.30 34.33
CA ASN A 101 -3.31 -14.47 35.21
C ASN A 101 -4.43 -13.75 34.45
N ALA A 102 -5.41 -13.22 35.18
CA ALA A 102 -6.58 -12.56 34.59
C ALA A 102 -6.23 -11.30 33.77
N GLY A 103 -5.10 -10.64 34.08
CA GLY A 103 -4.62 -9.49 33.31
C GLY A 103 -4.22 -9.89 31.88
N GLN A 104 -3.54 -11.03 31.73
CA GLN A 104 -3.17 -11.55 30.41
C GLN A 104 -4.38 -11.97 29.58
N LEU A 105 -5.36 -12.63 30.22
CA LEU A 105 -6.61 -13.00 29.56
C LEU A 105 -7.40 -11.75 29.11
N TYR A 106 -7.45 -10.72 29.96
CA TYR A 106 -8.08 -9.45 29.63
C TYR A 106 -7.39 -8.74 28.46
N SER A 107 -6.04 -8.71 28.44
CA SER A 107 -5.27 -8.15 27.34
C SER A 107 -5.55 -8.87 26.01
N ILE A 108 -5.49 -10.20 26.00
CA ILE A 108 -5.81 -10.99 24.80
C ILE A 108 -7.25 -10.72 24.35
N SER A 109 -8.21 -10.75 25.27
CA SER A 109 -9.62 -10.46 24.97
C SER A 109 -9.80 -9.07 24.37
N SER A 110 -9.15 -8.06 24.95
CA SER A 110 -9.21 -6.67 24.45
C SER A 110 -8.56 -6.52 23.07
N SER A 111 -7.44 -7.20 22.83
CA SER A 111 -6.80 -7.24 21.50
C SER A 111 -7.69 -7.90 20.47
N ILE A 112 -8.30 -9.05 20.79
CA ILE A 112 -9.24 -9.75 19.91
C ILE A 112 -10.44 -8.86 19.60
N ILE A 113 -11.06 -8.24 20.62
CA ILE A 113 -12.20 -7.34 20.43
C ILE A 113 -11.82 -6.18 19.51
N SER A 114 -10.65 -5.58 19.72
CA SER A 114 -10.17 -4.46 18.89
C SER A 114 -9.95 -4.89 17.44
N SER A 115 -9.25 -6.00 17.22
CA SER A 115 -9.00 -6.54 15.87
C SER A 115 -10.29 -6.90 15.16
N VAL A 116 -11.21 -7.62 15.82
CA VAL A 116 -12.49 -8.00 15.23
C VAL A 116 -13.34 -6.76 14.93
N SER A 117 -13.39 -5.78 15.84
CA SER A 117 -14.13 -4.54 15.62
C SER A 117 -13.61 -3.78 14.42
N SER A 118 -12.29 -3.60 14.31
CA SER A 118 -11.66 -2.93 13.17
C SER A 118 -11.90 -3.67 11.85
N SER A 119 -11.82 -5.01 11.84
CA SER A 119 -12.14 -5.80 10.63
C SER A 119 -13.60 -5.67 10.22
N VAL A 120 -14.53 -5.67 11.18
CA VAL A 120 -15.97 -5.46 10.90
C VAL A 120 -16.22 -4.06 10.36
N ASP A 121 -15.62 -3.02 10.96
CA ASP A 121 -15.76 -1.63 10.51
C ASP A 121 -15.22 -1.44 9.09
N GLN A 122 -14.10 -2.11 8.75
CA GLN A 122 -13.55 -2.09 7.40
C GLN A 122 -14.52 -2.72 6.39
N VAL A 123 -15.02 -3.93 6.67
CA VAL A 123 -15.98 -4.63 5.78
C VAL A 123 -17.26 -3.81 5.60
N VAL A 124 -17.77 -3.20 6.68
CA VAL A 124 -18.97 -2.34 6.61
C VAL A 124 -18.70 -1.09 5.78
N THR A 125 -17.51 -0.48 5.92
CA THR A 125 -17.12 0.71 5.15
C THR A 125 -16.98 0.39 3.66
N GLU A 126 -16.27 -0.68 3.32
CA GLU A 126 -16.10 -1.15 1.94
C GLU A 126 -17.45 -1.50 1.29
N SER A 127 -18.33 -2.17 2.05
CA SER A 127 -19.69 -2.48 1.61
C SER A 127 -20.52 -1.22 1.37
N ARG A 128 -20.45 -0.23 2.27
CA ARG A 128 -21.13 1.06 2.11
C ARG A 128 -20.66 1.77 0.85
N THR A 129 -19.35 1.89 0.63
CA THR A 129 -18.79 2.54 -0.56
C THR A 129 -19.22 1.81 -1.84
N THR A 130 -19.23 0.47 -1.83
CA THR A 130 -19.71 -0.33 -2.96
C THR A 130 -21.18 -0.05 -3.28
N ILE A 131 -22.04 -0.02 -2.25
CA ILE A 131 -23.47 0.28 -2.38
C ILE A 131 -23.69 1.71 -2.90
N GLU A 132 -22.92 2.69 -2.41
CA GLU A 132 -23.00 4.08 -2.88
C GLU A 132 -22.62 4.21 -4.36
N THR A 133 -21.60 3.50 -4.82
CA THR A 133 -21.22 3.45 -6.23
C THR A 133 -22.31 2.78 -7.07
N MET A 134 -22.82 1.61 -6.65
CA MET A 134 -23.92 0.94 -7.33
C MET A 134 -25.16 1.83 -7.46
N ASN A 135 -25.50 2.59 -6.41
CA ASN A 135 -26.63 3.52 -6.45
C ASN A 135 -26.42 4.67 -7.44
N LYS A 136 -25.19 5.17 -7.60
CA LYS A 136 -24.85 6.18 -8.62
C LYS A 136 -24.98 5.62 -10.02
N ASP A 137 -24.46 4.41 -10.25
CA ASP A 137 -24.53 3.75 -11.56
C ASP A 137 -25.99 3.44 -11.95
N ILE A 138 -26.80 2.96 -10.99
CA ILE A 138 -28.24 2.77 -11.19
C ILE A 138 -28.93 4.09 -11.54
N LYS A 139 -28.58 5.19 -10.88
CA LYS A 139 -29.15 6.51 -11.16
C LYS A 139 -28.79 7.01 -12.56
N ALA A 140 -27.53 6.85 -12.97
CA ALA A 140 -27.09 7.20 -14.32
C ALA A 140 -27.84 6.36 -15.37
N ALA A 141 -27.94 5.04 -15.18
CA ALA A 141 -28.69 4.16 -16.08
C ALA A 141 -30.17 4.55 -16.18
N GLN A 142 -30.80 4.98 -15.08
CA GLN A 142 -32.18 5.49 -15.08
C GLN A 142 -32.32 6.77 -15.91
N ASP A 143 -31.35 7.68 -15.84
CA ASP A 143 -31.37 8.94 -16.58
C ASP A 143 -31.13 8.71 -18.09
N ASP A 144 -30.25 7.77 -18.45
CA ASP A 144 -30.04 7.33 -19.84
C ASP A 144 -31.31 6.70 -20.43
N ILE A 145 -31.97 5.80 -19.68
CA ILE A 145 -33.24 5.19 -20.10
C ILE A 145 -34.31 6.26 -20.32
N LYS A 146 -34.39 7.26 -19.43
CA LYS A 146 -35.36 8.36 -19.59
C LYS A 146 -35.09 9.15 -20.88
N THR A 147 -33.82 9.44 -21.16
CA THR A 147 -33.40 10.16 -22.38
C THR A 147 -33.81 9.36 -23.63
N ALA A 148 -33.49 8.07 -23.66
CA ALA A 148 -33.89 7.19 -24.76
C ALA A 148 -35.42 7.13 -24.95
N GLN A 149 -36.20 7.12 -23.87
CA GLN A 149 -37.66 7.18 -23.94
C GLN A 149 -38.17 8.48 -24.56
N ASP A 150 -37.56 9.62 -24.23
CA ASP A 150 -37.96 10.92 -24.78
C ASP A 150 -37.56 11.07 -26.26
N ASP A 151 -36.43 10.51 -26.66
CA ASP A 151 -36.02 10.39 -28.07
C ASP A 151 -36.96 9.50 -28.89
N ILE A 152 -37.39 8.37 -28.31
CA ILE A 152 -38.38 7.48 -28.94
C ILE A 152 -39.71 8.21 -29.13
N LYS A 153 -40.19 8.97 -28.13
CA LYS A 153 -41.41 9.78 -28.25
C LYS A 153 -41.27 10.83 -29.35
N THR A 154 -40.12 11.49 -29.42
CA THR A 154 -39.83 12.49 -30.46
C THR A 154 -39.82 11.86 -31.84
N SER A 155 -39.15 10.73 -31.99
CA SER A 155 -39.10 9.96 -33.24
C SER A 155 -40.50 9.53 -33.68
N LYS A 156 -41.32 9.03 -32.75
CA LYS A 156 -42.73 8.69 -33.01
C LYS A 156 -43.51 9.89 -33.54
N ARG A 157 -43.42 11.05 -32.88
CA ARG A 157 -44.08 12.28 -33.33
C ARG A 157 -43.62 12.70 -34.73
N LEU A 158 -42.32 12.62 -35.01
CA LEU A 158 -41.77 12.94 -36.33
C LEU A 158 -42.26 11.97 -37.41
N ILE A 159 -42.33 10.68 -37.10
CA ILE A 159 -42.91 9.66 -38.00
C ILE A 159 -44.39 9.97 -38.27
N ASP A 160 -45.18 10.26 -37.24
CA ASP A 160 -46.60 10.60 -37.40
C ASP A 160 -46.77 11.87 -38.27
N GLU A 161 -45.90 12.88 -38.12
CA GLU A 161 -45.91 14.08 -38.95
C GLU A 161 -45.44 13.82 -40.39
N LEU A 162 -44.46 12.94 -40.60
CA LEU A 162 -44.03 12.51 -41.94
C LEU A 162 -45.14 11.75 -42.66
N GLN A 163 -45.84 10.85 -41.97
CA GLN A 163 -46.99 10.13 -42.50
C GLN A 163 -48.12 11.09 -42.92
N LYS A 164 -48.36 12.17 -42.17
CA LYS A 164 -49.37 13.19 -42.53
C LYS A 164 -48.96 14.08 -43.71
N ASN A 165 -47.67 14.41 -43.83
CA ASN A 165 -47.19 15.47 -44.74
C ASN A 165 -46.55 14.96 -46.03
N SER A 166 -46.28 13.66 -46.16
CA SER A 166 -45.69 13.08 -47.38
C SER A 166 -46.73 12.64 -48.41
N VAL A 167 -46.32 12.57 -49.67
CA VAL A 167 -47.10 11.97 -50.75
C VAL A 167 -46.87 10.45 -50.70
N HIS A 168 -47.91 9.67 -50.45
CA HIS A 168 -47.83 8.21 -50.39
C HIS A 168 -48.13 7.58 -51.76
N PHE A 169 -47.41 6.50 -52.09
CA PHE A 169 -47.78 5.56 -53.16
C PHE A 169 -48.64 4.46 -52.54
N ASP A 170 -49.82 4.20 -53.10
CA ASP A 170 -50.65 3.06 -52.72
C ASP A 170 -49.95 1.78 -53.18
N ASP A 171 -49.62 0.88 -52.26
CA ASP A 171 -48.84 -0.33 -52.54
C ASP A 171 -49.68 -1.47 -53.13
N GLY A 172 -50.95 -1.21 -53.48
CA GLY A 172 -51.86 -2.23 -54.02
C GLY A 172 -52.61 -1.90 -55.32
N THR A 173 -52.66 -0.64 -55.78
CA THR A 173 -53.42 -0.29 -57.01
C THR A 173 -52.70 0.79 -57.84
N THR A 174 -52.80 0.71 -59.18
CA THR A 174 -52.13 1.64 -60.12
C THR A 174 -52.76 3.04 -60.15
N ALA A 175 -53.38 3.49 -59.06
CA ALA A 175 -54.04 4.78 -58.96
C ALA A 175 -53.58 5.52 -57.69
N PHE A 176 -53.32 6.83 -57.82
CA PHE A 176 -53.15 7.73 -56.68
C PHE A 176 -54.47 7.78 -55.90
N SER A 177 -54.61 6.96 -54.86
CA SER A 177 -55.76 6.96 -53.98
C SER A 177 -55.58 7.98 -52.84
N ASN A 178 -56.51 8.92 -52.73
CA ASN A 178 -56.68 9.83 -51.58
C ASN A 178 -57.31 9.11 -50.36
N GLN A 179 -57.00 7.83 -50.14
CA GLN A 179 -57.54 7.09 -48.99
C GLN A 179 -56.54 6.96 -47.86
N LEU A 180 -56.04 8.10 -47.40
CA LEU A 180 -55.70 8.33 -46.00
C LEU A 180 -56.26 9.71 -45.65
N THR A 181 -57.40 9.71 -44.97
CA THR A 181 -58.16 10.85 -44.47
C THR A 181 -57.28 12.02 -44.01
N ARG A 182 -57.28 13.09 -44.80
CA ARG A 182 -56.99 14.45 -44.36
C ARG A 182 -58.30 15.24 -44.38
N GLU A 183 -58.51 16.05 -43.35
CA GLU A 183 -59.56 17.07 -43.23
C GLU A 183 -59.99 17.60 -44.61
N ALA A 184 -61.26 17.43 -44.96
CA ALA A 184 -61.83 17.62 -46.29
C ALA A 184 -61.84 19.07 -46.82
N SER A 185 -61.04 19.97 -46.24
CA SER A 185 -61.14 21.42 -46.42
C SER A 185 -59.88 22.11 -46.93
N ASN A 186 -58.79 21.38 -47.24
CA ASN A 186 -57.55 21.99 -47.75
C ASN A 186 -56.99 21.26 -48.99
N GLU A 187 -57.35 21.73 -50.19
CA GLU A 187 -56.62 21.44 -51.42
C GLU A 187 -55.16 21.92 -51.28
N ARG A 188 -54.18 21.10 -51.70
CA ARG A 188 -52.77 21.51 -51.75
C ARG A 188 -52.29 21.55 -53.18
N THR A 189 -51.60 22.63 -53.52
CA THR A 189 -50.86 22.76 -54.79
C THR A 189 -49.51 22.08 -54.66
N ILE A 190 -49.10 21.32 -55.68
CA ILE A 190 -47.71 20.87 -55.83
C ILE A 190 -47.00 21.98 -56.62
N SER A 191 -46.15 22.76 -55.95
CA SER A 191 -45.35 23.81 -56.57
C SER A 191 -43.96 23.29 -56.97
N GLY A 192 -43.29 23.97 -57.91
CA GLY A 192 -41.96 23.56 -58.38
C GLY A 192 -41.94 22.41 -59.40
N VAL A 193 -43.10 22.01 -59.93
CA VAL A 193 -43.19 21.02 -61.02
C VAL A 193 -42.70 21.67 -62.33
N ALA A 194 -41.57 21.19 -62.84
CA ALA A 194 -41.07 21.58 -64.16
C ALA A 194 -42.03 21.14 -65.29
N ASP A 195 -41.88 21.70 -66.49
CA ASP A 195 -42.71 21.30 -67.64
C ASP A 195 -42.53 19.81 -67.92
N GLY A 196 -43.61 19.04 -67.76
CA GLY A 196 -43.62 17.62 -68.04
C GLY A 196 -43.55 17.35 -69.53
N ARG A 197 -42.94 16.23 -69.93
CA ARG A 197 -43.00 15.80 -71.33
C ARG A 197 -44.45 15.56 -71.75
N VAL A 198 -44.89 16.10 -72.90
CA VAL A 198 -46.27 15.94 -73.40
C VAL A 198 -46.26 15.06 -74.66
N ASP A 199 -46.38 13.75 -74.45
CA ASP A 199 -46.55 12.74 -75.50
C ASP A 199 -47.38 11.55 -74.98
N ALA A 200 -47.79 10.65 -75.89
CA ALA A 200 -48.67 9.52 -75.59
C ALA A 200 -48.12 8.49 -74.59
N THR A 201 -46.84 8.58 -74.21
CA THR A 201 -46.16 7.65 -73.30
C THR A 201 -45.68 8.31 -72.01
N SER A 202 -45.94 9.62 -71.85
CA SER A 202 -45.44 10.36 -70.69
C SER A 202 -46.23 10.04 -69.42
N ASN A 203 -45.51 9.67 -68.36
CA ASN A 203 -46.03 9.54 -66.99
C ASN A 203 -45.61 10.74 -66.11
N GLN A 204 -45.20 11.85 -66.73
CA GLN A 204 -44.80 13.06 -66.00
C GLN A 204 -46.02 13.93 -65.66
N ALA A 205 -45.98 14.60 -64.51
CA ALA A 205 -46.99 15.59 -64.17
C ALA A 205 -46.87 16.80 -65.11
N VAL A 206 -47.97 17.18 -65.76
CA VAL A 206 -48.07 18.46 -66.49
C VAL A 206 -48.46 19.56 -65.51
N ASN A 207 -47.89 20.75 -65.66
CA ASN A 207 -48.14 21.87 -64.75
C ASN A 207 -49.12 22.90 -65.35
N GLY A 208 -49.50 23.91 -64.54
CA GLY A 208 -50.48 24.93 -64.95
C GLY A 208 -50.09 25.77 -66.17
N ARG A 209 -48.79 26.00 -66.41
CA ARG A 209 -48.32 26.77 -67.58
C ARG A 209 -48.51 25.99 -68.88
N GLN A 210 -48.30 24.67 -68.88
CA GLN A 210 -48.56 23.83 -70.05
C GLN A 210 -50.05 23.78 -70.41
N LEU A 211 -50.94 23.72 -69.41
CA LEU A 211 -52.39 23.78 -69.62
C LEU A 211 -52.86 25.17 -70.08
N TYR A 212 -52.28 26.24 -69.51
CA TYR A 212 -52.58 27.61 -69.91
C TYR A 212 -52.18 27.90 -71.36
N SER A 213 -51.00 27.42 -71.82
CA SER A 213 -50.58 27.51 -73.22
C SER A 213 -51.55 26.79 -74.17
N LEU A 214 -52.01 25.58 -73.82
CA LEU A 214 -53.01 24.86 -74.62
C LEU A 214 -54.36 25.60 -74.68
N SER A 215 -54.85 26.10 -73.55
CA SER A 215 -56.10 26.88 -73.47
C SER A 215 -56.06 28.13 -74.34
N THR A 216 -54.96 28.88 -74.27
CA THR A 216 -54.76 30.10 -75.07
C THR A 216 -54.76 29.79 -76.57
N SER A 217 -54.06 28.73 -76.99
CA SER A 217 -54.00 28.30 -78.39
C SER A 217 -55.39 27.89 -78.92
N THR A 218 -56.20 27.23 -78.08
CA THR A 218 -57.57 26.83 -78.41
C THR A 218 -58.51 28.03 -78.53
N SER A 219 -58.43 29.00 -77.61
CA SER A 219 -59.26 30.21 -77.61
C SER A 219 -58.99 31.08 -78.85
N THR A 220 -57.72 31.27 -79.22
CA THR A 220 -57.33 31.98 -80.45
C THR A 220 -57.89 31.29 -81.71
N SER A 221 -57.87 29.96 -81.73
CA SER A 221 -58.43 29.16 -82.84
C SER A 221 -59.95 29.31 -82.93
N LEU A 222 -60.65 29.48 -81.80
CA LEU A 222 -62.10 29.68 -81.76
C LEU A 222 -62.50 31.12 -82.17
N SER A 223 -61.76 32.13 -81.74
CA SER A 223 -61.97 33.53 -82.15
C SER A 223 -61.76 33.74 -83.65
N SER A 224 -60.75 33.09 -84.22
CA SER A 224 -60.51 33.14 -85.68
C SER A 224 -61.61 32.44 -86.48
N LEU A 225 -62.30 31.46 -85.91
CA LEU A 225 -63.51 30.86 -86.51
C LEU A 225 -64.72 31.83 -86.48
N GLN A 226 -64.82 32.70 -85.47
CA GLN A 226 -65.91 33.67 -85.30
C GLN A 226 -65.83 34.84 -86.29
N ASP A 227 -64.62 35.30 -86.62
CA ASP A 227 -64.41 36.35 -87.63
C ASP A 227 -64.66 35.85 -89.07
N GLN A 228 -64.41 34.57 -89.33
CA GLN A 228 -64.72 33.95 -90.63
C GLN A 228 -66.24 33.71 -90.85
N LEU A 229 -67.05 33.78 -89.79
CA LEU A 229 -68.48 33.45 -89.82
C LEU A 229 -69.42 34.67 -89.85
N HIS A 230 -68.94 35.90 -90.04
CA HIS A 230 -69.83 37.08 -90.17
C HIS A 230 -70.56 37.12 -91.53
N LEU A 231 -71.50 36.18 -91.69
CA LEU A 231 -72.52 36.04 -92.70
C LEU A 231 -73.85 35.70 -91.99
N ALA A 232 -74.51 36.71 -91.41
CA ALA A 232 -75.85 36.60 -90.87
C ALA A 232 -76.55 37.98 -90.95
N SER A 233 -77.07 38.38 -92.10
CA SER A 233 -78.46 38.06 -92.46
C SER A 233 -78.73 38.42 -93.94
N GLY A 234 -79.21 37.46 -94.74
CA GLY A 234 -79.67 37.70 -96.13
C GLY A 234 -80.84 38.68 -96.20
N THR A 235 -81.08 39.50 -97.23
CA THR A 235 -80.92 39.35 -98.70
C THR A 235 -80.94 40.77 -99.37
N ILE A 236 -80.47 40.94 -100.62
CA ILE A 236 -80.28 42.24 -101.35
C ILE A 236 -81.57 42.73 -102.14
N PRO A 237 -81.58 43.84 -102.93
CA PRO A 237 -82.18 45.19 -102.74
C PRO A 237 -83.37 45.57 -103.70
N ALA A 238 -84.05 46.71 -103.47
CA ALA A 238 -84.71 47.57 -104.51
C ALA A 238 -85.39 48.80 -103.87
N GLY A 239 -85.05 50.05 -104.23
CA GLY A 239 -85.84 51.22 -103.78
C GLY A 239 -85.19 52.61 -103.74
N ILE A 240 -83.99 52.79 -104.29
CA ILE A 240 -83.17 54.02 -104.33
C ILE A 240 -83.84 55.25 -105.01
N SER A 241 -85.12 55.21 -105.40
CA SER A 241 -85.74 56.28 -106.19
C SER A 241 -86.51 57.36 -105.38
N THR A 242 -86.71 57.22 -104.07
CA THR A 242 -87.51 58.19 -103.27
C THR A 242 -86.71 58.97 -102.23
N THR A 243 -85.44 58.64 -102.02
CA THR A 243 -84.60 59.21 -100.95
C THR A 243 -83.92 60.54 -101.31
N LEU A 244 -83.86 60.92 -102.60
CA LEU A 244 -83.06 62.07 -103.05
C LEU A 244 -83.72 63.44 -102.81
N SER A 245 -85.05 63.51 -102.71
CA SER A 245 -85.78 64.77 -102.45
C SER A 245 -85.91 65.11 -100.96
N SER A 246 -85.73 64.14 -100.06
CA SER A 246 -85.82 64.34 -98.60
C SER A 246 -84.47 64.63 -97.94
N LEU A 247 -83.36 64.38 -98.66
CA LEU A 247 -81.99 64.61 -98.17
C LEU A 247 -81.56 66.08 -98.21
N GLN A 248 -82.17 66.93 -99.04
CA GLN A 248 -81.85 68.37 -99.08
C GLN A 248 -82.40 69.18 -97.90
N LEU A 249 -83.34 68.64 -97.10
CA LEU A 249 -83.95 69.35 -95.96
C LEU A 249 -83.49 68.87 -94.58
N ASN A 250 -82.83 67.72 -94.47
CA ASN A 250 -82.53 67.06 -93.20
C ASN A 250 -81.03 66.84 -92.94
N ALA A 251 -80.16 67.52 -93.69
CA ALA A 251 -78.70 67.45 -93.53
C ALA A 251 -78.16 68.67 -92.77
N LEU A 252 -77.10 68.48 -91.99
CA LEU A 252 -76.26 69.56 -91.48
C LEU A 252 -75.63 70.28 -92.68
N GLN A 253 -76.09 71.50 -92.99
CA GLN A 253 -75.64 72.23 -94.17
C GLN A 253 -74.48 73.15 -93.81
N TRP A 254 -73.46 73.15 -94.65
CA TRP A 254 -72.33 74.05 -94.54
C TRP A 254 -72.77 75.48 -94.88
N ASN A 255 -72.69 76.42 -93.93
CA ASN A 255 -73.15 77.80 -94.11
C ASN A 255 -72.04 78.78 -94.53
N GLY A 256 -70.86 78.27 -94.91
CA GLY A 256 -69.70 79.05 -95.34
C GLY A 256 -68.62 79.23 -94.28
N SER A 257 -68.88 78.93 -93.00
CA SER A 257 -67.84 78.90 -91.94
C SER A 257 -68.00 77.79 -90.90
N ALA A 258 -69.21 77.24 -90.72
CA ALA A 258 -69.46 76.06 -89.89
C ALA A 258 -70.62 75.22 -90.46
N TYR A 259 -70.75 73.96 -90.01
CA TYR A 259 -71.96 73.18 -90.26
C TYR A 259 -73.08 73.67 -89.34
N ASP A 260 -74.21 74.07 -89.93
CA ASP A 260 -75.33 74.69 -89.23
C ASP A 260 -76.42 73.65 -88.89
N ALA A 261 -76.70 73.48 -87.59
CA ALA A 261 -77.70 72.57 -87.06
C ALA A 261 -79.07 73.21 -86.84
N SER A 262 -79.29 74.46 -87.28
CA SER A 262 -80.52 75.21 -86.98
C SER A 262 -81.76 74.77 -87.78
N HIS A 263 -81.65 73.83 -88.72
CA HIS A 263 -82.78 73.25 -89.49
C HIS A 263 -83.70 74.32 -90.12
N GLY A 264 -83.12 75.41 -90.64
CA GLY A 264 -83.87 76.53 -91.22
C GLY A 264 -84.69 77.38 -90.23
N SER A 265 -84.56 77.13 -88.91
CA SER A 265 -85.36 77.76 -87.85
C SER A 265 -84.65 78.90 -87.09
N GLY A 266 -83.35 79.14 -87.35
CA GLY A 266 -82.59 80.22 -86.71
C GLY A 266 -82.29 80.05 -85.21
N THR A 267 -82.52 78.87 -84.62
CA THR A 267 -82.19 78.54 -83.23
C THR A 267 -81.34 77.26 -83.14
N ALA A 268 -80.41 77.18 -82.18
CA ALA A 268 -79.52 76.03 -82.03
C ALA A 268 -80.29 74.77 -81.58
N GLN A 269 -80.08 73.65 -82.27
CA GLN A 269 -80.73 72.37 -81.99
C GLN A 269 -79.75 71.34 -81.40
N LYS A 270 -80.28 70.31 -80.73
CA LYS A 270 -79.49 69.19 -80.22
C LYS A 270 -79.07 68.26 -81.37
N ILE A 271 -77.78 67.94 -81.45
CA ILE A 271 -77.28 66.84 -82.28
C ILE A 271 -77.37 65.55 -81.44
N THR A 272 -78.32 64.68 -81.78
CA THR A 272 -78.49 63.38 -81.12
C THR A 272 -77.83 62.28 -81.96
N ASN A 273 -77.45 61.14 -81.36
CA ASN A 273 -76.65 60.06 -82.00
C ASN A 273 -75.21 60.42 -82.39
N VAL A 274 -74.53 61.28 -81.63
CA VAL A 274 -73.07 61.46 -81.76
C VAL A 274 -72.36 60.26 -81.13
N ALA A 275 -71.66 59.46 -81.95
CA ALA A 275 -70.80 58.37 -81.48
C ALA A 275 -69.71 58.89 -80.52
N SER A 276 -69.17 58.02 -79.68
CA SER A 276 -68.07 58.40 -78.78
C SER A 276 -66.86 58.83 -79.60
N GLY A 277 -66.40 60.07 -79.43
CA GLY A 277 -65.21 60.58 -80.13
C GLY A 277 -63.90 60.02 -79.57
N ASP A 278 -62.82 60.00 -80.34
CA ASP A 278 -61.50 59.62 -79.81
C ASP A 278 -61.07 60.58 -78.67
N THR A 279 -60.56 60.05 -77.56
CA THR A 279 -60.08 60.83 -76.40
C THR A 279 -58.56 61.03 -76.41
N GLY A 280 -57.89 60.72 -77.52
CA GLY A 280 -56.47 61.02 -77.72
C GLY A 280 -56.14 62.51 -77.63
N GLN A 281 -54.92 62.84 -77.19
CA GLN A 281 -54.49 64.21 -76.84
C GLN A 281 -54.67 65.28 -77.95
N ASN A 282 -54.80 64.87 -79.21
CA ASN A 282 -54.96 65.75 -80.37
C ASN A 282 -56.29 65.52 -81.12
N SER A 283 -57.26 64.85 -80.50
CA SER A 283 -58.57 64.60 -81.13
C SER A 283 -59.31 65.92 -81.39
N THR A 284 -59.91 66.01 -82.57
CA THR A 284 -60.80 67.12 -82.97
C THR A 284 -62.26 66.67 -83.03
N GLU A 285 -62.55 65.45 -82.57
CA GLU A 285 -63.88 64.86 -82.57
C GLU A 285 -64.76 65.43 -81.45
N ALA A 286 -66.08 65.45 -81.67
CA ALA A 286 -67.02 65.90 -80.66
C ALA A 286 -67.23 64.81 -79.61
N VAL A 287 -66.84 65.08 -78.36
CA VAL A 287 -67.11 64.18 -77.23
C VAL A 287 -68.58 64.22 -76.80
N ASN A 288 -69.19 63.07 -76.56
CA ASN A 288 -70.58 62.97 -76.16
C ASN A 288 -70.77 62.89 -74.62
N GLY A 289 -72.01 63.04 -74.16
CA GLY A 289 -72.34 62.99 -72.72
C GLY A 289 -72.06 61.64 -72.04
N GLY A 290 -72.01 60.53 -72.80
CA GLY A 290 -71.67 59.21 -72.28
C GLY A 290 -70.18 59.07 -71.93
N GLN A 291 -69.30 59.65 -72.76
CA GLN A 291 -67.85 59.66 -72.51
C GLN A 291 -67.47 60.49 -71.28
N LEU A 292 -68.16 61.61 -71.05
CA LEU A 292 -67.96 62.43 -69.86
C LEU A 292 -68.47 61.74 -68.59
N TRP A 293 -69.51 60.90 -68.70
CA TRP A 293 -70.04 60.12 -67.58
C TRP A 293 -69.15 58.93 -67.19
N GLN A 294 -68.52 58.27 -68.17
CA GLN A 294 -67.60 57.14 -67.95
C GLN A 294 -66.32 57.59 -67.22
N LEU A 295 -65.73 58.72 -67.65
CA LEU A 295 -64.60 59.36 -66.96
C LEU A 295 -64.90 59.65 -65.48
N LYS A 296 -66.12 60.11 -65.16
CA LYS A 296 -66.55 60.39 -63.79
C LYS A 296 -66.63 59.12 -62.93
N ASN A 297 -67.04 57.98 -63.49
CA ASN A 297 -67.22 56.74 -62.73
C ASN A 297 -65.92 55.96 -62.53
N GLU A 298 -65.02 55.96 -63.52
CA GLU A 298 -63.68 55.35 -63.40
C GLU A 298 -62.87 56.05 -62.29
N TRP A 299 -62.92 57.39 -62.23
CA TRP A 299 -62.28 58.17 -61.17
C TRP A 299 -62.84 57.89 -59.76
N LYS A 300 -64.12 57.51 -59.65
CA LYS A 300 -64.74 57.12 -58.38
C LYS A 300 -64.28 55.74 -57.91
N GLN A 301 -64.02 54.82 -58.84
CA GLN A 301 -63.58 53.45 -58.56
C GLN A 301 -62.10 53.39 -58.17
N ASP A 302 -61.26 54.23 -58.78
CA ASP A 302 -59.85 54.38 -58.43
C ASP A 302 -59.66 54.97 -57.02
N LEU A 303 -60.48 55.98 -56.65
CA LEU A 303 -60.43 56.58 -55.32
C LEU A 303 -60.87 55.61 -54.21
N GLN A 304 -61.83 54.72 -54.51
CA GLN A 304 -62.26 53.65 -53.58
C GLN A 304 -61.19 52.57 -53.42
N SER A 305 -60.53 52.17 -54.51
CA SER A 305 -59.45 51.16 -54.48
C SER A 305 -58.21 51.67 -53.72
N LEU A 306 -57.89 52.96 -53.85
CA LEU A 306 -56.81 53.61 -53.09
C LEU A 306 -57.12 53.65 -51.58
N SER A 307 -58.36 53.96 -51.19
CA SER A 307 -58.80 53.95 -49.79
C SER A 307 -58.65 52.55 -49.16
N SER A 308 -59.13 51.51 -49.82
CA SER A 308 -59.04 50.13 -49.30
C SER A 308 -57.59 49.63 -49.21
N SER A 309 -56.70 50.03 -50.14
CA SER A 309 -55.28 49.68 -50.07
C SER A 309 -54.54 50.40 -48.94
N VAL A 310 -54.91 51.64 -48.62
CA VAL A 310 -54.32 52.41 -47.51
C VAL A 310 -54.80 51.85 -46.17
N ASP A 311 -56.08 51.50 -46.03
CA ASP A 311 -56.63 50.86 -44.81
C ASP A 311 -56.00 49.48 -44.55
N THR A 312 -55.80 48.68 -45.59
CA THR A 312 -55.16 47.35 -45.46
C THR A 312 -53.69 47.46 -45.03
N LYS A 313 -52.95 48.46 -45.53
CA LYS A 313 -51.54 48.69 -45.15
C LYS A 313 -51.39 49.35 -43.77
N LEU A 314 -52.36 50.15 -43.32
CA LEU A 314 -52.38 50.67 -41.95
C LEU A 314 -52.72 49.55 -40.93
N ALA A 315 -53.67 48.67 -41.25
CA ALA A 315 -54.04 47.54 -40.39
C ALA A 315 -52.90 46.53 -40.20
N GLN A 316 -52.08 46.29 -41.23
CA GLN A 316 -50.86 45.45 -41.12
C GLN A 316 -49.78 46.06 -40.21
N ASN A 317 -49.79 47.39 -40.00
CA ASN A 317 -48.85 48.08 -39.12
C ASN A 317 -49.37 48.23 -37.68
N SER A 318 -50.68 48.08 -37.44
CA SER A 318 -51.32 48.20 -36.12
C SER A 318 -51.75 46.86 -35.50
N GLY A 319 -51.81 45.77 -36.28
CA GLY A 319 -52.32 44.47 -35.84
C GLY A 319 -51.26 43.37 -35.74
N GLY A 320 -50.40 43.40 -34.71
CA GLY A 320 -49.74 42.21 -34.11
C GLY A 320 -48.70 41.40 -34.92
N GLY A 321 -48.64 41.49 -36.25
CA GLY A 321 -47.75 40.64 -37.07
C GLY A 321 -46.25 40.91 -36.86
N ASN A 322 -45.85 42.19 -36.78
CA ASN A 322 -44.46 42.54 -36.46
C ASN A 322 -44.13 42.28 -34.98
N ALA A 323 -45.08 42.39 -34.07
CA ALA A 323 -44.86 42.12 -32.64
C ALA A 323 -44.58 40.63 -32.39
N SER A 324 -45.27 39.72 -33.07
CA SER A 324 -45.03 38.27 -32.93
C SER A 324 -43.65 37.87 -33.46
N ALA A 325 -43.25 38.36 -34.63
CA ALA A 325 -41.93 38.07 -35.20
C ALA A 325 -40.78 38.68 -34.38
N ILE A 326 -40.96 39.90 -33.86
CA ILE A 326 -39.99 40.55 -32.96
C ILE A 326 -39.92 39.79 -31.63
N ASN A 327 -41.05 39.38 -31.05
CA ASN A 327 -41.06 38.60 -29.81
C ASN A 327 -40.41 37.23 -29.98
N GLU A 328 -40.68 36.49 -31.07
CA GLU A 328 -39.98 35.24 -31.36
C GLU A 328 -38.48 35.43 -31.59
N ALA A 329 -38.06 36.52 -32.25
CA ALA A 329 -36.65 36.85 -32.41
C ALA A 329 -35.99 37.22 -31.07
N THR A 330 -36.69 37.94 -30.20
CA THR A 330 -36.25 38.29 -28.85
C THR A 330 -36.19 37.06 -27.94
N GLU A 331 -37.16 36.14 -28.02
CA GLU A 331 -37.14 34.88 -27.28
C GLU A 331 -35.99 33.97 -27.73
N LYS A 332 -35.78 33.84 -29.05
CA LYS A 332 -34.62 33.09 -29.59
C LYS A 332 -33.28 33.74 -29.19
N ALA A 333 -33.20 35.07 -29.17
CA ALA A 333 -32.01 35.79 -28.71
C ALA A 333 -31.78 35.57 -27.19
N ASN A 334 -32.84 35.64 -26.38
CA ASN A 334 -32.77 35.38 -24.94
C ASN A 334 -32.40 33.93 -24.64
N GLN A 335 -32.93 32.98 -25.41
CA GLN A 335 -32.58 31.57 -25.31
C GLN A 335 -31.11 31.34 -25.68
N ALA A 336 -30.62 31.94 -26.77
CA ALA A 336 -29.22 31.85 -27.15
C ALA A 336 -28.26 32.47 -26.10
N ILE A 337 -28.67 33.57 -25.45
CA ILE A 337 -27.93 34.16 -24.33
C ILE A 337 -27.92 33.19 -23.13
N SER A 338 -29.05 32.57 -22.81
CA SER A 338 -29.16 31.58 -21.73
C SER A 338 -28.28 30.35 -21.99
N ASP A 339 -28.30 29.83 -23.21
CA ASP A 339 -27.48 28.66 -23.59
C ASP A 339 -25.99 28.98 -23.57
N THR A 340 -25.61 30.20 -23.97
CA THR A 340 -24.22 30.69 -23.85
C THR A 340 -23.79 30.79 -22.38
N GLN A 341 -24.68 31.25 -21.49
CA GLN A 341 -24.41 31.29 -20.04
C GLN A 341 -24.27 29.89 -19.45
N LYS A 342 -25.12 28.94 -19.85
CA LYS A 342 -25.01 27.53 -19.43
C LYS A 342 -23.74 26.86 -19.93
N LEU A 343 -23.36 27.10 -21.18
CA LEU A 343 -22.11 26.58 -21.74
C LEU A 343 -20.90 27.16 -20.99
N SER A 344 -20.93 28.46 -20.68
CA SER A 344 -19.89 29.13 -19.88
C SER A 344 -19.79 28.52 -18.47
N ALA A 345 -20.92 28.29 -17.80
CA ALA A 345 -20.96 27.64 -16.49
C ALA A 345 -20.43 26.19 -16.53
N SER A 346 -20.92 25.38 -17.48
CA SER A 346 -20.44 24.00 -17.67
C SER A 346 -18.95 23.93 -17.99
N THR A 347 -18.43 24.90 -18.76
CA THR A 347 -17.00 24.99 -19.05
C THR A 347 -16.21 25.37 -17.80
N ALA A 348 -16.70 26.31 -16.99
CA ALA A 348 -16.06 26.69 -15.74
C ALA A 348 -16.04 25.53 -14.72
N ASP A 349 -17.12 24.76 -14.62
CA ASP A 349 -17.21 23.58 -13.78
C ASP A 349 -16.22 22.49 -14.23
N ALA A 350 -16.13 22.23 -15.54
CA ALA A 350 -15.17 21.28 -16.10
C ALA A 350 -13.71 21.71 -15.84
N LEU A 351 -13.37 23.00 -16.04
CA LEU A 351 -12.03 23.51 -15.78
C LEU A 351 -11.69 23.51 -14.28
N SER A 352 -12.68 23.76 -13.41
CA SER A 352 -12.54 23.62 -11.95
C SER A 352 -12.27 22.18 -11.53
N ALA A 353 -12.99 21.21 -12.13
CA ALA A 353 -12.74 19.79 -11.90
C ALA A 353 -11.33 19.36 -12.35
N VAL A 354 -10.86 19.87 -13.51
CA VAL A 354 -9.47 19.64 -13.96
C VAL A 354 -8.48 20.19 -12.93
N ALA A 355 -8.66 21.43 -12.44
CA ALA A 355 -7.78 22.00 -11.41
C ALA A 355 -7.77 21.16 -10.12
N ALA A 356 -8.95 20.73 -9.66
CA ALA A 356 -9.07 19.86 -8.48
C ALA A 356 -8.37 18.51 -8.68
N SER A 357 -8.43 17.93 -9.89
CA SER A 357 -7.79 16.65 -10.21
C SER A 357 -6.26 16.71 -10.23
N LEU A 358 -5.67 17.87 -10.52
CA LEU A 358 -4.23 18.09 -10.38
C LEU A 358 -3.83 18.05 -8.89
N GLY A 359 -4.68 18.56 -8.00
CA GLY A 359 -4.36 18.64 -6.57
C GLY A 359 -3.37 19.76 -6.25
N GLY A 360 -2.66 19.67 -5.11
CA GLY A 360 -1.68 20.70 -4.73
C GLY A 360 -2.28 22.10 -4.56
N ASN A 361 -3.57 22.22 -4.22
CA ASN A 361 -4.31 23.48 -4.17
C ASN A 361 -4.44 24.22 -5.52
N ALA A 362 -4.27 23.53 -6.66
CA ALA A 362 -4.64 24.08 -7.96
C ALA A 362 -6.13 24.44 -7.97
N SER A 363 -6.45 25.58 -8.57
CA SER A 363 -7.82 26.09 -8.67
C SER A 363 -8.02 26.79 -10.01
N TYR A 364 -9.25 26.77 -10.52
CA TYR A 364 -9.65 27.57 -11.67
C TYR A 364 -10.52 28.73 -11.19
N ASN A 365 -10.11 29.95 -11.50
CA ASN A 365 -10.93 31.15 -11.28
C ASN A 365 -11.45 31.65 -12.64
N PRO A 366 -12.78 31.63 -12.89
CA PRO A 366 -13.35 32.10 -14.15
C PRO A 366 -12.90 33.53 -14.50
N LEU A 367 -12.60 33.76 -15.78
CA LEU A 367 -12.24 35.09 -16.27
C LEU A 367 -13.37 36.08 -16.03
N THR A 368 -13.10 37.09 -15.20
CA THR A 368 -14.00 38.23 -15.04
C THR A 368 -13.82 39.21 -16.20
N ARG A 369 -14.81 40.07 -16.43
CA ARG A 369 -14.76 41.14 -17.45
C ARG A 369 -13.57 42.11 -17.25
N ALA A 370 -12.93 42.09 -16.08
CA ALA A 370 -11.73 42.87 -15.75
C ALA A 370 -10.41 42.18 -16.15
N GLY A 371 -10.45 40.99 -16.77
CA GLY A 371 -9.25 40.26 -17.24
C GLY A 371 -8.47 39.53 -16.15
N THR A 372 -8.96 39.50 -14.91
CA THR A 372 -8.36 38.78 -13.79
C THR A 372 -9.07 37.44 -13.60
N GLY A 373 -8.49 36.36 -14.16
CA GLY A 373 -8.94 34.97 -13.99
C GLY A 373 -7.98 34.01 -14.68
N GLY A 374 -8.01 32.73 -14.32
CA GLY A 374 -7.08 31.71 -14.80
C GLY A 374 -6.86 30.56 -13.81
N PHE A 375 -5.89 29.70 -14.13
CA PHE A 375 -5.48 28.62 -13.23
C PHE A 375 -4.45 29.10 -12.21
N THR A 376 -4.67 28.75 -10.95
CA THR A 376 -3.61 28.73 -9.94
C THR A 376 -2.80 27.46 -10.15
N ALA A 377 -1.48 27.59 -10.31
CA ALA A 377 -0.61 26.43 -10.44
C ALA A 377 -0.71 25.52 -9.20
N PRO A 378 -0.67 24.19 -9.36
CA PRO A 378 -0.58 23.28 -8.21
C PRO A 378 0.74 23.51 -7.46
N SER A 379 0.77 23.19 -6.18
CA SER A 379 1.95 23.26 -5.32
C SER A 379 2.10 21.92 -4.60
N TYR A 380 3.03 21.10 -5.09
CA TYR A 380 3.36 19.82 -4.47
C TYR A 380 4.62 19.96 -3.64
N THR A 381 4.54 19.57 -2.36
CA THR A 381 5.73 19.43 -1.53
C THR A 381 6.39 18.08 -1.80
N THR A 382 7.51 18.12 -2.50
CA THR A 382 8.40 16.98 -2.75
C THR A 382 9.68 17.14 -1.92
N SER A 383 10.63 16.23 -2.06
CA SER A 383 11.94 16.36 -1.40
C SER A 383 13.07 15.89 -2.31
N ASN A 384 14.18 16.61 -2.28
CA ASN A 384 15.44 16.20 -2.90
C ASN A 384 15.97 14.90 -2.28
N ALA A 385 16.99 14.33 -2.91
CA ALA A 385 17.64 13.11 -2.41
C ALA A 385 18.33 13.30 -1.04
N ASP A 386 18.71 14.53 -0.69
CA ASP A 386 19.26 14.90 0.62
C ASP A 386 18.19 15.17 1.70
N GLY A 387 16.90 15.05 1.33
CA GLY A 387 15.76 15.27 2.23
C GLY A 387 15.27 16.71 2.30
N THR A 388 15.92 17.68 1.63
CA THR A 388 15.44 19.07 1.59
C THR A 388 14.11 19.17 0.83
N ALA A 389 13.16 19.94 1.36
CA ALA A 389 11.85 20.12 0.73
C ALA A 389 11.95 20.97 -0.54
N VAL A 390 11.27 20.54 -1.60
CA VAL A 390 11.19 21.28 -2.87
C VAL A 390 9.74 21.38 -3.29
N THR A 391 9.32 22.59 -3.64
CA THR A 391 8.00 22.84 -4.21
C THR A 391 8.05 22.63 -5.71
N ALA A 392 7.23 21.70 -6.21
CA ALA A 392 6.98 21.53 -7.64
C ALA A 392 5.67 22.23 -8.01
N ASN A 393 5.71 23.12 -9.00
CA ASN A 393 4.54 23.91 -9.40
C ASN A 393 3.76 23.30 -10.59
N ASN A 394 4.14 22.10 -11.02
CA ASN A 394 3.46 21.32 -12.04
C ASN A 394 3.74 19.81 -11.82
N VAL A 395 2.94 18.96 -12.48
CA VAL A 395 3.02 17.49 -12.32
C VAL A 395 4.36 16.94 -12.84
N GLY A 396 4.88 17.50 -13.94
CA GLY A 396 6.15 17.06 -14.53
C GLY A 396 7.33 17.24 -13.58
N ASP A 397 7.44 18.41 -12.97
CA ASP A 397 8.47 18.70 -11.96
C ASP A 397 8.30 17.81 -10.72
N ALA A 398 7.07 17.55 -10.29
CA ALA A 398 6.82 16.68 -9.14
C ALA A 398 7.26 15.23 -9.39
N ILE A 399 6.97 14.70 -10.60
CA ILE A 399 7.42 13.38 -11.04
C ILE A 399 8.94 13.37 -11.19
N ASN A 400 9.54 14.42 -11.77
CA ASN A 400 10.99 14.51 -11.95
C ASN A 400 11.72 14.57 -10.59
N ASN A 401 11.15 15.25 -9.60
CA ASN A 401 11.65 15.26 -8.23
C ASN A 401 11.52 13.88 -7.56
N LEU A 402 10.43 13.14 -7.82
CA LEU A 402 10.29 11.76 -7.33
C LEU A 402 11.28 10.80 -8.00
N TYR A 403 11.54 10.98 -9.29
CA TYR A 403 12.47 10.17 -10.07
C TYR A 403 13.93 10.38 -9.63
N ASN A 404 14.37 11.63 -9.48
CA ASN A 404 15.75 11.95 -9.11
C ASN A 404 15.99 11.95 -7.60
N GLY A 405 14.95 12.28 -6.82
CA GLY A 405 15.04 12.46 -5.37
C GLY A 405 14.48 11.29 -4.57
N GLY A 406 13.64 10.44 -5.14
CA GLY A 406 12.96 9.36 -4.43
C GLY A 406 11.77 9.83 -3.57
N SER A 407 11.04 8.88 -2.98
CA SER A 407 9.87 9.14 -2.13
C SER A 407 10.28 9.58 -0.72
N LYS A 408 9.32 9.90 0.16
CA LYS A 408 9.59 10.27 1.56
C LYS A 408 10.44 9.24 2.32
N TYR A 409 10.27 7.95 2.02
CA TYR A 409 10.89 6.85 2.76
C TYR A 409 11.96 6.08 1.96
N ALA A 410 12.03 6.30 0.64
CA ALA A 410 13.02 5.66 -0.23
C ALA A 410 13.77 6.74 -1.02
N LYS A 411 15.00 7.03 -0.59
CA LYS A 411 15.87 8.08 -1.15
C LYS A 411 17.13 7.46 -1.73
N VAL A 412 17.49 7.81 -2.96
CA VAL A 412 18.76 7.43 -3.58
C VAL A 412 19.43 8.70 -4.10
N ASN A 413 20.51 9.11 -3.43
CA ASN A 413 21.31 10.25 -3.85
C ASN A 413 22.51 9.76 -4.65
N SER A 414 22.43 9.75 -5.98
CA SER A 414 23.52 9.30 -6.83
C SER A 414 23.51 9.95 -8.21
N PRO A 415 24.68 10.39 -8.74
CA PRO A 415 24.81 10.83 -10.13
C PRO A 415 25.09 9.67 -11.10
N GLN A 416 25.20 8.43 -10.60
CA GLN A 416 25.50 7.25 -11.41
C GLN A 416 24.27 6.84 -12.24
N ALA A 417 24.47 5.88 -13.15
CA ALA A 417 23.38 5.28 -13.92
C ALA A 417 22.25 4.75 -13.02
N VAL A 418 21.05 4.57 -13.59
CA VAL A 418 19.91 3.98 -12.87
C VAL A 418 20.19 2.55 -12.42
N ALA A 419 19.58 2.14 -11.32
CA ALA A 419 19.66 0.76 -10.84
C ALA A 419 19.04 -0.21 -11.87
N SER A 420 19.55 -1.43 -11.94
CA SER A 420 19.08 -2.49 -12.84
C SER A 420 18.78 -3.78 -12.05
N ALA A 421 17.49 -4.10 -11.93
CA ALA A 421 17.01 -5.37 -11.39
C ALA A 421 16.58 -6.28 -12.55
N SER A 422 17.55 -6.83 -13.29
CA SER A 422 17.29 -7.61 -14.50
C SER A 422 17.04 -9.10 -14.26
N GLY A 423 17.37 -9.62 -13.08
CA GLY A 423 16.97 -10.97 -12.67
C GLY A 423 15.48 -11.06 -12.34
N SER A 424 14.86 -12.21 -12.58
CA SER A 424 13.49 -12.48 -12.09
C SER A 424 13.45 -12.30 -10.57
N ASP A 425 12.44 -11.59 -10.06
CA ASP A 425 12.26 -11.32 -8.62
C ASP A 425 13.43 -10.57 -7.94
N ALA A 426 14.25 -9.86 -8.73
CA ALA A 426 15.41 -9.15 -8.22
C ALA A 426 15.07 -7.76 -7.63
N ILE A 427 15.93 -7.28 -6.73
CA ILE A 427 15.84 -5.95 -6.11
C ILE A 427 17.15 -5.21 -6.35
N ALA A 428 17.11 -4.03 -6.97
CA ALA A 428 18.26 -3.16 -7.15
C ALA A 428 17.96 -1.75 -6.64
N VAL A 429 18.74 -1.27 -5.66
CA VAL A 429 18.55 0.05 -5.03
C VAL A 429 19.90 0.74 -4.88
N GLY A 430 20.09 1.88 -5.56
CA GLY A 430 21.34 2.63 -5.55
C GLY A 430 21.85 2.93 -6.96
N GLY A 431 22.67 3.98 -7.09
CA GLY A 431 23.24 4.33 -8.40
C GLY A 431 24.11 3.20 -8.96
N ALA A 432 23.83 2.77 -10.18
CA ALA A 432 24.45 1.65 -10.87
C ALA A 432 24.41 0.32 -10.10
N ALA A 433 23.49 0.15 -9.14
CA ALA A 433 23.24 -1.14 -8.51
C ALA A 433 22.72 -2.14 -9.56
N ALA A 434 23.25 -3.35 -9.60
CA ALA A 434 22.94 -4.37 -10.59
C ALA A 434 22.59 -5.70 -9.92
N ALA A 435 21.31 -6.07 -9.89
CA ALA A 435 20.83 -7.37 -9.46
C ALA A 435 20.40 -8.18 -10.69
N SER A 436 21.35 -8.92 -11.28
CA SER A 436 21.15 -9.69 -12.51
C SER A 436 20.88 -11.19 -12.26
N GLY A 437 21.20 -11.69 -11.07
CA GLY A 437 20.81 -13.04 -10.66
C GLY A 437 19.31 -13.14 -10.33
N LYS A 438 18.72 -14.33 -10.51
CA LYS A 438 17.33 -14.58 -10.07
C LYS A 438 17.21 -14.43 -8.55
N ALA A 439 16.17 -13.75 -8.09
CA ALA A 439 15.92 -13.42 -6.68
C ALA A 439 17.10 -12.72 -5.99
N ALA A 440 17.94 -12.02 -6.76
CA ALA A 440 19.11 -11.33 -6.24
C ALA A 440 18.75 -9.96 -5.65
N VAL A 441 19.52 -9.50 -4.67
CA VAL A 441 19.35 -8.21 -4.00
C VAL A 441 20.66 -7.44 -4.09
N ALA A 442 20.65 -6.27 -4.72
CA ALA A 442 21.77 -5.34 -4.80
C ALA A 442 21.38 -3.98 -4.21
N ILE A 443 21.91 -3.63 -3.04
CA ILE A 443 21.62 -2.38 -2.33
C ILE A 443 22.91 -1.62 -2.06
N GLY A 444 23.03 -0.43 -2.65
CA GLY A 444 24.21 0.42 -2.56
C GLY A 444 24.73 0.82 -3.93
N SER A 445 25.48 1.92 -3.99
CA SER A 445 26.07 2.37 -5.25
C SER A 445 27.02 1.32 -5.82
N GLN A 446 26.83 0.91 -7.08
CA GLN A 446 27.61 -0.14 -7.76
C GLN A 446 27.61 -1.50 -7.06
N ALA A 447 26.62 -1.80 -6.20
CA ALA A 447 26.44 -3.14 -5.68
C ALA A 447 26.06 -4.10 -6.83
N ALA A 448 26.68 -5.27 -6.90
CA ALA A 448 26.49 -6.24 -7.98
C ALA A 448 26.15 -7.64 -7.42
N ALA A 449 24.92 -8.10 -7.65
CA ALA A 449 24.49 -9.44 -7.29
C ALA A 449 24.14 -10.21 -8.58
N SER A 450 25.14 -10.88 -9.15
CA SER A 450 25.00 -11.59 -10.44
C SER A 450 24.60 -13.06 -10.32
N ALA A 451 24.71 -13.62 -9.11
CA ALA A 451 24.35 -15.00 -8.81
C ALA A 451 22.91 -15.14 -8.28
N GLU A 452 22.30 -16.31 -8.48
CA GLU A 452 20.94 -16.60 -7.99
C GLU A 452 20.88 -16.56 -6.45
N ASN A 453 19.83 -15.95 -5.89
CA ASN A 453 19.66 -15.71 -4.45
C ASN A 453 20.83 -14.93 -3.81
N GLY A 454 21.62 -14.20 -4.60
CA GLY A 454 22.76 -13.43 -4.11
C GLY A 454 22.33 -12.11 -3.46
N VAL A 455 22.93 -11.74 -2.33
CA VAL A 455 22.62 -10.50 -1.61
C VAL A 455 23.87 -9.64 -1.45
N ALA A 456 23.98 -8.57 -2.23
CA ALA A 456 25.04 -7.57 -2.16
C ALA A 456 24.51 -6.30 -1.49
N ILE A 457 25.00 -5.98 -0.28
CA ILE A 457 24.61 -4.78 0.46
C ILE A 457 25.86 -3.97 0.81
N GLY A 458 26.03 -2.83 0.15
CA GLY A 458 27.16 -1.91 0.32
C GLY A 458 27.67 -1.36 -1.00
N ASN A 459 28.39 -0.24 -0.96
CA ASN A 459 29.00 0.32 -2.15
C ASN A 459 30.04 -0.65 -2.75
N HIS A 460 29.91 -1.03 -4.03
CA HIS A 460 30.74 -2.06 -4.68
C HIS A 460 30.73 -3.44 -3.98
N ALA A 461 29.71 -3.76 -3.19
CA ALA A 461 29.54 -5.14 -2.71
C ALA A 461 29.24 -6.06 -3.92
N SER A 462 29.86 -7.23 -3.97
CA SER A 462 29.75 -8.15 -5.11
C SER A 462 29.45 -9.58 -4.68
N VAL A 463 28.48 -10.22 -5.32
CA VAL A 463 28.16 -11.64 -5.11
C VAL A 463 28.23 -12.39 -6.43
N THR A 464 29.12 -13.38 -6.50
CA THR A 464 29.33 -14.20 -7.71
C THR A 464 28.92 -15.66 -7.54
N GLN A 465 28.60 -16.10 -6.32
CA GLN A 465 28.18 -17.47 -6.03
C GLN A 465 26.71 -17.53 -5.60
N ASN A 466 25.99 -18.56 -6.05
CA ASN A 466 24.57 -18.73 -5.73
C ASN A 466 24.34 -18.82 -4.22
N GLY A 467 23.39 -18.03 -3.71
CA GLY A 467 23.07 -17.92 -2.27
C GLY A 467 24.09 -17.14 -1.44
N GLY A 468 25.10 -16.51 -2.06
CA GLY A 468 26.13 -15.76 -1.35
C GLY A 468 25.63 -14.42 -0.82
N ILE A 469 26.23 -13.94 0.27
CA ILE A 469 25.87 -12.65 0.88
C ILE A 469 27.13 -11.80 1.04
N ALA A 470 27.21 -10.65 0.40
CA ALA A 470 28.28 -9.68 0.57
C ALA A 470 27.75 -8.48 1.37
N LEU A 471 28.28 -8.26 2.58
CA LEU A 471 27.83 -7.21 3.50
C LEU A 471 28.94 -6.19 3.76
N GLY A 472 28.69 -4.94 3.44
CA GLY A 472 29.62 -3.82 3.56
C GLY A 472 30.27 -3.43 2.22
N ALA A 473 30.80 -2.21 2.16
CA ALA A 473 31.42 -1.68 0.95
C ALA A 473 32.63 -2.53 0.51
N ASN A 474 32.73 -2.83 -0.78
CA ASN A 474 33.79 -3.67 -1.37
C ASN A 474 33.86 -5.10 -0.80
N SER A 475 32.82 -5.60 -0.13
CA SER A 475 32.76 -7.01 0.26
C SER A 475 32.49 -7.88 -0.96
N VAL A 476 33.14 -9.05 -1.05
CA VAL A 476 32.98 -9.98 -2.16
C VAL A 476 32.63 -11.37 -1.63
N ALA A 477 31.46 -11.88 -2.02
CA ALA A 477 31.04 -13.25 -1.73
C ALA A 477 31.29 -14.15 -2.95
N ASN A 478 32.49 -14.74 -2.98
CA ASN A 478 32.98 -15.61 -4.05
C ASN A 478 33.26 -17.07 -3.61
N THR A 479 32.92 -17.42 -2.37
CA THR A 479 33.13 -18.77 -1.81
C THR A 479 31.85 -19.60 -1.93
N ALA A 480 31.93 -20.74 -2.62
CA ALA A 480 30.79 -21.63 -2.87
C ALA A 480 30.32 -22.40 -1.62
N ALA A 481 29.20 -23.12 -1.74
CA ALA A 481 28.82 -24.17 -0.81
C ALA A 481 29.82 -25.35 -0.85
N GLY A 482 29.80 -26.21 0.16
CA GLY A 482 30.60 -27.43 0.24
C GLY A 482 32.03 -27.22 0.75
N ILE A 483 32.35 -26.05 1.29
CA ILE A 483 33.69 -25.77 1.82
C ILE A 483 33.78 -26.34 3.23
N ASN A 484 34.69 -27.29 3.40
CA ASN A 484 34.91 -27.94 4.69
C ASN A 484 35.65 -27.01 5.65
N GLY A 485 35.26 -27.04 6.93
CA GLY A 485 35.96 -26.31 7.98
C GLY A 485 37.40 -26.80 8.18
N TYR A 486 38.24 -25.97 8.80
CA TYR A 486 39.60 -26.38 9.17
C TYR A 486 39.57 -27.50 10.22
N ILE A 487 40.21 -28.63 9.93
CA ILE A 487 40.34 -29.77 10.84
C ILE A 487 41.81 -29.84 11.31
N PRO A 488 42.10 -29.60 12.61
CA PRO A 488 43.45 -29.75 13.14
C PRO A 488 43.96 -31.19 12.98
N VAL A 489 45.25 -31.35 12.69
CA VAL A 489 45.89 -32.69 12.56
C VAL A 489 45.81 -33.54 13.84
N SER A 490 45.62 -32.90 14.99
CA SER A 490 45.45 -33.54 16.30
C SER A 490 43.99 -33.87 16.65
N ALA A 491 43.04 -33.55 15.78
CA ALA A 491 41.62 -33.80 16.04
C ALA A 491 41.31 -35.30 16.07
N THR A 492 40.50 -35.71 17.04
CA THR A 492 39.95 -37.07 17.08
C THR A 492 38.97 -37.29 15.91
N ALA A 493 38.72 -38.56 15.57
CA ALA A 493 37.75 -38.91 14.53
C ALA A 493 36.32 -38.40 14.84
N GLN A 494 35.95 -38.25 16.12
CA GLN A 494 34.66 -37.68 16.50
C GLN A 494 34.63 -36.16 16.26
N GLN A 495 35.69 -35.43 16.63
CA GLN A 495 35.79 -33.99 16.38
C GLN A 495 35.85 -33.67 14.89
N ALA A 496 36.61 -34.44 14.11
CA ALA A 496 36.64 -34.30 12.67
C ALA A 496 35.26 -34.49 12.04
N ARG A 497 34.48 -35.49 12.50
CA ARG A 497 33.09 -35.68 12.07
C ARG A 497 32.17 -34.53 12.47
N ALA A 498 32.31 -33.97 13.67
CA ALA A 498 31.53 -32.82 14.11
C ALA A 498 31.80 -31.58 13.22
N ILE A 499 33.06 -31.32 12.86
CA ILE A 499 33.43 -30.24 11.94
C ILE A 499 32.90 -30.51 10.52
N GLN A 500 33.02 -31.74 10.03
CA GLN A 500 32.51 -32.11 8.71
C GLN A 500 30.98 -31.99 8.62
N ALA A 501 30.27 -32.28 9.72
CA ALA A 501 28.82 -32.15 9.81
C ALA A 501 28.34 -30.69 9.65
N THR A 502 29.22 -29.70 9.84
CA THR A 502 28.93 -28.27 9.66
C THR A 502 29.50 -27.67 8.37
N THR A 503 29.90 -28.53 7.41
CA THR A 503 30.29 -28.10 6.05
C THR A 503 29.22 -27.19 5.45
N SER A 504 29.64 -26.09 4.81
CA SER A 504 28.70 -25.10 4.29
C SER A 504 27.72 -25.72 3.29
N THR A 505 26.41 -25.47 3.47
CA THR A 505 25.37 -25.92 2.53
C THR A 505 25.02 -24.85 1.51
N GLN A 506 25.39 -23.60 1.78
CA GLN A 506 25.18 -22.42 0.94
C GLN A 506 26.51 -21.66 0.76
N ALA A 507 26.56 -20.74 -0.21
CA ALA A 507 27.70 -19.85 -0.38
C ALA A 507 27.91 -18.93 0.84
N ALA A 508 29.13 -18.41 0.97
CA ALA A 508 29.54 -17.71 2.18
C ALA A 508 28.81 -16.36 2.38
N VAL A 509 28.65 -16.00 3.65
CA VAL A 509 28.44 -14.61 4.08
C VAL A 509 29.81 -13.95 4.20
N SER A 510 30.13 -13.05 3.28
CA SER A 510 31.37 -12.29 3.26
C SER A 510 31.16 -10.87 3.79
N VAL A 511 31.98 -10.49 4.76
CA VAL A 511 32.03 -9.13 5.31
C VAL A 511 33.26 -8.34 4.81
N GLY A 512 33.94 -8.83 3.77
CA GLY A 512 35.14 -8.20 3.22
C GLY A 512 35.60 -8.85 1.93
N ASP A 513 36.87 -8.65 1.60
CA ASP A 513 37.53 -9.23 0.43
C ASP A 513 39.02 -9.38 0.76
N ALA A 514 39.39 -10.59 1.20
CA ALA A 514 40.75 -10.89 1.62
C ALA A 514 41.76 -10.75 0.47
N ALA A 515 41.34 -11.02 -0.78
CA ALA A 515 42.21 -10.89 -1.95
C ALA A 515 42.65 -9.44 -2.18
N ASN A 516 41.81 -8.47 -1.77
CA ASN A 516 42.07 -7.04 -1.87
C ASN A 516 42.33 -6.36 -0.50
N GLY A 517 42.59 -7.15 0.54
CA GLY A 517 42.95 -6.64 1.87
C GLY A 517 41.81 -5.96 2.63
N VAL A 518 40.55 -6.21 2.28
CA VAL A 518 39.37 -5.66 2.96
C VAL A 518 38.92 -6.61 4.06
N TYR A 519 39.04 -6.20 5.31
CA TYR A 519 38.63 -6.99 6.49
C TYR A 519 37.72 -6.17 7.40
N ARG A 520 36.82 -6.85 8.12
CA ARG A 520 35.94 -6.22 9.12
C ARG A 520 35.94 -7.03 10.40
N GLN A 521 35.91 -6.32 11.53
CA GLN A 521 35.55 -6.93 12.79
C GLN A 521 34.03 -7.15 12.86
N ILE A 522 33.61 -8.29 13.39
CA ILE A 522 32.22 -8.55 13.77
C ILE A 522 32.13 -8.38 15.28
N THR A 523 31.48 -7.32 15.74
CA THR A 523 31.39 -6.95 17.16
C THR A 523 30.00 -7.27 17.73
N GLY A 524 29.89 -7.33 19.06
CA GLY A 524 28.62 -7.69 19.73
C GLY A 524 28.23 -9.17 19.62
N VAL A 525 29.18 -10.05 19.29
CA VAL A 525 28.95 -11.50 19.18
C VAL A 525 28.87 -12.13 20.59
N ALA A 526 27.70 -12.66 20.94
CA ALA A 526 27.49 -13.43 22.16
C ALA A 526 28.32 -14.72 22.17
N ALA A 527 28.49 -15.35 23.34
CA ALA A 527 29.23 -16.61 23.42
C ALA A 527 28.43 -17.73 22.72
N GLY A 528 29.06 -18.42 21.78
CA GLY A 528 28.44 -19.54 21.08
C GLY A 528 28.17 -20.73 22.01
N THR A 529 27.08 -21.44 21.77
CA THR A 529 26.63 -22.60 22.56
C THR A 529 26.65 -23.89 21.76
N ALA A 530 26.17 -23.86 20.51
CA ALA A 530 26.18 -25.00 19.59
C ALA A 530 27.46 -25.04 18.72
N ASP A 531 27.74 -26.19 18.10
CA ASP A 531 28.92 -26.39 17.24
C ASP A 531 28.95 -25.48 16.00
N THR A 532 27.79 -24.93 15.61
CA THR A 532 27.63 -24.02 14.46
C THR A 532 27.65 -22.53 14.84
N ASP A 533 27.75 -22.22 16.14
CA ASP A 533 27.74 -20.83 16.59
C ASP A 533 29.12 -20.18 16.42
N ALA A 534 29.14 -18.88 16.11
CA ALA A 534 30.37 -18.12 16.09
C ALA A 534 31.00 -18.04 17.48
N VAL A 535 32.31 -18.31 17.57
CA VAL A 535 33.07 -18.18 18.82
C VAL A 535 33.49 -16.72 19.01
N ASN A 536 33.24 -16.17 20.20
CA ASN A 536 33.70 -14.82 20.52
C ASN A 536 35.09 -14.81 21.19
N VAL A 537 35.70 -13.62 21.28
CA VAL A 537 37.05 -13.45 21.85
C VAL A 537 37.12 -13.85 23.34
N ALA A 538 36.02 -13.76 24.09
CA ALA A 538 36.00 -14.16 25.50
C ALA A 538 36.12 -15.68 25.68
N GLN A 539 35.46 -16.47 24.85
CA GLN A 539 35.60 -17.93 24.84
C GLN A 539 37.05 -18.33 24.51
N LEU A 540 37.66 -17.69 23.51
CA LEU A 540 39.06 -17.95 23.15
C LEU A 540 40.04 -17.57 24.27
N LYS A 541 39.82 -16.43 24.95
CA LYS A 541 40.59 -16.06 26.14
C LYS A 541 40.44 -17.08 27.28
N GLY A 542 39.25 -17.67 27.43
CA GLY A 542 39.01 -18.77 28.36
C GLY A 542 39.86 -20.01 28.06
N VAL A 543 40.05 -20.35 26.77
CA VAL A 543 40.97 -21.41 26.35
C VAL A 543 42.42 -21.04 26.66
N ASN A 544 42.83 -19.79 26.37
CA ASN A 544 44.19 -19.32 26.68
C ASN A 544 44.52 -19.42 28.19
N ALA A 545 43.58 -19.05 29.06
CA ALA A 545 43.73 -19.19 30.51
C ALA A 545 43.92 -20.66 30.94
N ARG A 546 43.30 -21.63 30.25
CA ARG A 546 43.52 -23.06 30.50
C ARG A 546 44.94 -23.49 30.07
N MET A 547 45.46 -22.97 28.97
CA MET A 547 46.84 -23.25 28.54
C MET A 547 47.88 -22.74 29.55
N GLU A 548 47.64 -21.56 30.14
CA GLU A 548 48.50 -21.04 31.21
C GLU A 548 48.51 -21.93 32.47
N ASN A 549 47.36 -22.52 32.82
CA ASN A 549 47.27 -23.52 33.89
C ASN A 549 48.08 -24.78 33.57
N ILE A 550 48.00 -25.28 32.32
CA ILE A 550 48.77 -26.45 31.87
C ILE A 550 50.28 -26.16 31.94
N ASN A 551 50.72 -24.99 31.48
CA ASN A 551 52.14 -24.61 31.57
C ASN A 551 52.64 -24.58 33.02
N ARG A 552 51.84 -24.05 33.96
CA ARG A 552 52.17 -24.11 35.40
C ARG A 552 52.28 -25.55 35.90
N TYR A 553 51.35 -26.42 35.50
CA TYR A 553 51.38 -27.82 35.88
C TYR A 553 52.61 -28.56 35.33
N VAL A 554 52.93 -28.36 34.05
CA VAL A 554 54.12 -28.95 33.40
C VAL A 554 55.40 -28.48 34.09
N ASN A 555 55.48 -27.21 34.49
CA ASN A 555 56.63 -26.69 35.24
C ASN A 555 56.79 -27.35 36.62
N ASP A 556 55.71 -27.55 37.39
CA ASP A 556 55.80 -28.29 38.68
C ASP A 556 56.22 -29.75 38.47
N VAL A 557 55.68 -30.41 37.44
CA VAL A 557 56.11 -31.77 37.08
C VAL A 557 57.60 -31.79 36.74
N ASN A 558 58.07 -30.83 35.95
CA ASN A 558 59.48 -30.70 35.62
C ASN A 558 60.34 -30.50 36.88
N ASP A 559 59.94 -29.66 37.82
CA ASP A 559 60.65 -29.46 39.08
C ASP A 559 60.64 -30.70 39.97
N ARG A 560 59.53 -31.44 40.00
CA ARG A 560 59.42 -32.73 40.68
C ARG A 560 60.36 -33.77 40.08
N VAL A 561 60.42 -33.87 38.76
CA VAL A 561 61.35 -34.79 38.05
C VAL A 561 62.79 -34.46 38.42
N HIS A 562 63.18 -33.18 38.37
CA HIS A 562 64.51 -32.77 38.81
C HIS A 562 64.78 -33.11 40.28
N ARG A 563 63.79 -32.96 41.19
CA ARG A 563 63.95 -33.40 42.59
C ARG A 563 64.16 -34.92 42.71
N VAL A 564 63.41 -35.71 41.94
CA VAL A 564 63.55 -37.17 41.92
C VAL A 564 64.92 -37.57 41.39
N GLU A 565 65.37 -37.00 40.27
CA GLU A 565 66.71 -37.23 39.73
C GLU A 565 67.78 -36.92 40.78
N ARG A 566 67.70 -35.76 41.45
CA ARG A 566 68.63 -35.41 42.53
C ARG A 566 68.64 -36.42 43.66
N ARG A 567 67.47 -36.88 44.10
CA ARG A 567 67.35 -37.87 45.18
C ARG A 567 67.87 -39.24 44.76
N ALA A 568 67.58 -39.66 43.53
CA ALA A 568 68.07 -40.94 42.99
C ALA A 568 69.60 -40.95 42.84
N TYR A 569 70.17 -39.89 42.27
CA TYR A 569 71.63 -39.75 42.15
C TYR A 569 72.29 -39.63 43.52
N SER A 570 71.70 -38.87 44.46
CA SER A 570 72.15 -38.82 45.86
C SER A 570 72.11 -40.20 46.51
N GLY A 571 71.01 -40.95 46.37
CA GLY A 571 70.87 -42.32 46.88
C GLY A 571 71.95 -43.28 46.36
N THR A 572 72.30 -43.15 45.08
CA THR A 572 73.37 -43.95 44.46
C THR A 572 74.75 -43.56 45.02
N ALA A 573 75.02 -42.25 45.14
CA ALA A 573 76.26 -41.76 45.75
C ALA A 573 76.39 -42.19 47.22
N LEU A 574 75.29 -42.15 47.99
CA LEU A 574 75.19 -42.65 49.36
C LEU A 574 75.53 -44.13 49.46
N ALA A 575 74.91 -44.96 48.60
CA ALA A 575 75.19 -46.38 48.54
C ALA A 575 76.66 -46.67 48.19
N MET A 576 77.23 -45.95 47.23
CA MET A 576 78.66 -46.06 46.88
C MET A 576 79.58 -45.63 48.03
N ALA A 577 79.21 -44.59 48.78
CA ALA A 577 79.98 -44.16 49.96
C ALA A 577 79.93 -45.20 51.07
N LEU A 578 78.80 -45.87 51.27
CA LEU A 578 78.67 -46.98 52.23
C LEU A 578 79.44 -48.22 51.79
N SER A 579 79.41 -48.58 50.51
CA SER A 579 80.14 -49.76 49.99
C SER A 579 81.65 -49.52 49.84
N GLY A 580 82.04 -48.28 49.55
CA GLY A 580 83.44 -47.88 49.35
C GLY A 580 84.23 -47.70 50.64
N ALA A 581 83.59 -47.76 51.81
CA ALA A 581 84.27 -47.75 53.09
C ALA A 581 85.00 -49.09 53.30
N TYR A 582 86.33 -49.07 53.15
CA TYR A 582 87.15 -50.25 53.39
C TYR A 582 87.07 -50.66 54.87
N LEU A 583 86.59 -51.88 55.11
CA LEU A 583 86.54 -52.49 56.45
C LEU A 583 87.45 -53.71 56.46
N PRO A 584 88.54 -53.71 57.24
CA PRO A 584 89.43 -54.85 57.34
C PRO A 584 88.70 -56.07 57.92
N GLN A 585 89.25 -57.27 57.67
CA GLN A 585 88.74 -58.49 58.28
C GLN A 585 88.98 -58.44 59.80
N LEU A 586 87.95 -58.75 60.58
CA LEU A 586 87.96 -58.66 62.05
C LEU A 586 88.20 -60.03 62.68
N ASN A 587 89.00 -60.07 63.73
CA ASN A 587 89.13 -61.21 64.64
C ASN A 587 88.06 -61.16 65.76
N ALA A 588 88.04 -62.20 66.59
CA ALA A 588 87.05 -62.33 67.67
C ALA A 588 87.18 -61.20 68.71
N GLY A 589 86.07 -60.51 68.99
CA GLY A 589 86.01 -59.38 69.92
C GLY A 589 86.42 -58.02 69.33
N GLU A 590 86.89 -57.97 68.07
CA GLU A 590 87.33 -56.72 67.43
C GLU A 590 86.17 -55.90 66.85
N GLN A 591 86.40 -54.59 66.78
CA GLN A 591 85.51 -53.59 66.21
C GLN A 591 86.29 -52.69 65.26
N THR A 592 85.66 -52.19 64.19
CA THR A 592 86.28 -51.25 63.26
C THR A 592 85.28 -50.24 62.73
N VAL A 593 85.81 -49.10 62.31
CA VAL A 593 85.08 -48.03 61.64
C VAL A 593 85.79 -47.73 60.32
N GLY A 594 85.03 -47.72 59.22
CA GLY A 594 85.51 -47.35 57.89
C GLY A 594 84.78 -46.11 57.41
N VAL A 595 85.52 -45.22 56.74
CA VAL A 595 84.95 -44.04 56.08
C VAL A 595 85.08 -44.24 54.57
N GLY A 596 84.00 -44.01 53.83
CA GLY A 596 83.95 -44.12 52.38
C GLY A 596 83.37 -42.86 51.75
N MET A 597 83.78 -42.58 50.52
CA MET A 597 83.28 -41.47 49.71
C MET A 597 82.73 -42.02 48.41
N GLY A 598 81.59 -41.51 47.97
CA GLY A 598 80.95 -41.89 46.71
C GLY A 598 80.59 -40.66 45.88
N SER A 599 80.71 -40.75 44.56
CA SER A 599 80.31 -39.67 43.64
C SER A 599 79.58 -40.24 42.42
N TYR A 600 78.44 -39.68 42.05
CA TYR A 600 77.65 -40.10 40.89
C TYR A 600 76.98 -38.91 40.20
N HIS A 601 77.21 -38.74 38.89
CA HIS A 601 76.66 -37.63 38.07
C HIS A 601 76.74 -36.24 38.75
N GLY A 602 77.86 -35.94 39.43
CA GLY A 602 78.09 -34.65 40.10
C GLY A 602 77.58 -34.56 41.55
N TYR A 603 76.96 -35.61 42.09
CA TYR A 603 76.54 -35.68 43.50
C TYR A 603 77.55 -36.49 44.31
N ALA A 604 78.11 -35.88 45.35
CA ALA A 604 79.05 -36.53 46.26
C ALA A 604 78.39 -36.87 47.61
N ALA A 605 78.81 -37.98 48.21
CA ALA A 605 78.36 -38.45 49.51
C ALA A 605 79.55 -38.93 50.35
N VAL A 606 79.39 -38.86 51.67
CA VAL A 606 80.32 -39.45 52.63
C VAL A 606 79.56 -40.44 53.50
N GLY A 607 80.15 -41.60 53.75
CA GLY A 607 79.59 -42.68 54.55
C GLY A 607 80.55 -43.15 55.63
N ILE A 608 80.01 -43.53 56.78
CA ILE A 608 80.72 -44.14 57.89
C ILE A 608 80.06 -45.49 58.16
N ASN A 609 80.86 -46.56 58.18
CA ASN A 609 80.40 -47.89 58.54
C ASN A 609 81.11 -48.34 59.81
N TYR A 610 80.36 -48.94 60.72
CA TYR A 610 80.85 -49.62 61.91
C TYR A 610 80.59 -51.11 61.78
N LYS A 611 81.55 -51.93 62.19
CA LYS A 611 81.42 -53.39 62.21
C LYS A 611 82.06 -53.97 63.46
N ALA A 612 81.41 -54.94 64.09
CA ALA A 612 81.90 -55.63 65.27
C ALA A 612 81.69 -57.14 65.15
N THR A 613 82.61 -57.92 65.74
CA THR A 613 82.52 -59.39 65.80
C THR A 613 82.52 -59.85 67.26
N ASN A 614 81.66 -60.82 67.59
CA ASN A 614 81.57 -61.35 68.95
C ASN A 614 82.86 -62.09 69.36
N ASN A 615 83.01 -62.36 70.66
CA ASN A 615 84.22 -62.99 71.24
C ASN A 615 84.49 -64.43 70.75
N THR A 616 83.57 -65.04 69.99
CA THR A 616 83.77 -66.37 69.39
C THR A 616 84.17 -66.32 67.92
N GLY A 617 84.15 -65.14 67.29
CA GLY A 617 84.42 -64.98 65.86
C GLY A 617 83.31 -65.48 64.93
N LYS A 618 82.23 -66.07 65.47
CA LYS A 618 81.16 -66.70 64.69
C LYS A 618 80.04 -65.76 64.28
N PHE A 619 79.86 -64.65 64.99
CA PHE A 619 78.80 -63.67 64.70
C PHE A 619 79.38 -62.27 64.53
N SER A 620 79.09 -61.65 63.40
CA SER A 620 79.43 -60.25 63.13
C SER A 620 78.17 -59.45 62.82
N TRP A 621 78.15 -58.21 63.27
CA TRP A 621 77.13 -57.24 62.88
C TRP A 621 77.80 -55.94 62.46
N GLY A 622 77.10 -55.18 61.62
CA GLY A 622 77.56 -53.87 61.22
C GLY A 622 76.39 -52.97 60.88
N ALA A 623 76.64 -51.67 61.01
CA ALA A 623 75.70 -50.64 60.63
C ALA A 623 76.48 -49.46 60.05
N GLY A 624 75.89 -48.77 59.10
CA GLY A 624 76.48 -47.61 58.47
C GLY A 624 75.46 -46.52 58.22
N VAL A 625 75.97 -45.30 58.17
CA VAL A 625 75.23 -44.09 57.83
C VAL A 625 75.99 -43.34 56.75
N SER A 626 75.28 -42.80 55.79
CA SER A 626 75.86 -41.90 54.78
C SER A 626 74.99 -40.68 54.58
N THR A 627 75.60 -39.59 54.14
CA THR A 627 74.90 -38.35 53.81
C THR A 627 75.53 -37.63 52.62
N THR A 628 74.70 -36.96 51.82
CA THR A 628 75.12 -35.95 50.83
C THR A 628 75.05 -34.53 51.39
N GLY A 629 74.70 -34.38 52.67
CA GLY A 629 74.38 -33.11 53.32
C GLY A 629 72.92 -32.67 53.15
N ARG A 630 72.16 -33.27 52.23
CA ARG A 630 70.72 -33.02 52.05
C ARG A 630 69.85 -34.26 52.20
N GLU A 631 70.38 -35.43 51.86
CA GLU A 631 69.71 -36.73 52.03
C GLU A 631 70.61 -37.64 52.88
N THR A 632 70.01 -38.57 53.61
CA THR A 632 70.72 -39.49 54.52
C THR A 632 70.24 -40.92 54.30
N GLY A 633 71.18 -41.87 54.25
CA GLY A 633 70.91 -43.29 54.11
C GLY A 633 71.52 -44.09 55.25
N PHE A 634 70.86 -45.18 55.63
CA PHE A 634 71.31 -46.10 56.68
C PHE A 634 71.32 -47.53 56.15
N ASN A 635 72.29 -48.33 56.56
CA ASN A 635 72.30 -49.77 56.35
C ASN A 635 72.65 -50.49 57.66
N ALA A 636 72.17 -51.72 57.81
CA ALA A 636 72.58 -52.62 58.86
C ALA A 636 72.56 -54.05 58.33
N GLY A 637 73.49 -54.87 58.81
CA GLY A 637 73.63 -56.25 58.39
C GLY A 637 74.21 -57.11 59.49
N ILE A 638 73.81 -58.37 59.49
CA ILE A 638 74.33 -59.41 60.37
C ILE A 638 74.89 -60.55 59.52
N GLY A 639 75.97 -61.16 59.97
CA GLY A 639 76.62 -62.27 59.30
C GLY A 639 77.01 -63.34 60.31
N TYR A 640 76.75 -64.59 59.97
CA TYR A 640 77.15 -65.74 60.77
C TYR A 640 78.15 -66.59 59.97
N LYS A 641 79.29 -66.91 60.59
CA LYS A 641 80.35 -67.73 60.01
C LYS A 641 80.39 -69.06 60.77
N TRP A 642 80.08 -70.16 60.07
CA TRP A 642 80.05 -71.51 60.64
C TRP A 642 81.40 -72.22 60.56
#